data_AF-W7BVU0-F1
#
_entry.id   AF-W7BVU0-F1
#
_cell.length_a   1.000
_cell.length_b   1.000
_cell.length_c   1.000
_cell.angle_alpha   90.00
_cell.angle_beta   90.00
_cell.angle_gamma   90.00
#
_symmetry.space_group_name_H-M   'P 1'
#
loop_
_entity.id
_entity.type
_entity.pdbx_description
1 polymer ?
#
loop_
_entity_poly.entity_id
_entity_poly.type
_entity_poly.pdbx_seq_one_letter_code
_entity_poly.pdbx_strand_id
1 'polypeptide(L)'
;MKKRVGNMRRGALVLFIIFGVIFLSVIGRFFYMQVVGDVNGVPLAAKAAKQHLRSSVMEANRGSILDQKGEVIAKDTASYTLAAVLDPKQTVDPKNPHHVVEKEKTAALLAKYLPLKEADILKKLEKKKVFQVEFGKAGKNLSAEVKDKIEASKLPGLVFTKQAERFYPNGVFASHLVGYAQQETGKDGMSKLIGKMGIEKAYNSILTGKNGSINYDADKYGYILPNTKSSVKEAQDGQNIYLTLDKKIQTFLEDTLNTVDAKYNPKNMMAVVMNPKTGEILAMSQRDTFNPTTKEGLTKEWANLPVETTYEPGSVMKVFSLASAIDLGVYNPNAYYQSGTYNVGKIPIHDHNAGVGWGSITYREGVERSSNVAFAKMLAGMGPDKFKTYLQNFGFGQKTGIDLPNEAQGKILFDQKIEQVTTVFGQGTTVSMMQMLQGATAIASDGTMKQPYVVSKIVDPNTGKTTKTKPKVTGSPISAATAKQTREELRNVIKGKVGTGKLYAIDGYDIAGKTGTSQIPNPNGGGYMTGDNNYIFSFMGMAPAKDPELVMYVTMLQPQLPTGVTGGKAVSEIFNPVMKNSLQYLNIKSADTDKLKTVEVPTMAGKTPEAAKKELEAKKLVPVVIGNGKKIVQQLPQVGEKILEGQRVILMTEGDMTIPDMKDWAKNDVLKVSEITGVPFKVTGNGYVLKQSLSAGSVLNDKSNVIIELATPDKIPNFNKVPVVTKDKDDSTDTSVEEAAGLNALLN
;
A
#
# COMPACT_ATOMS: atom_id res chain seq x y z
N MET A 1 -46.95 75.04 -79.39
CA MET A 1 -46.78 75.55 -78.02
C MET A 1 -47.86 75.00 -77.09
N LYS A 2 -47.51 74.08 -76.17
CA LYS A 2 -48.26 73.81 -74.93
C LYS A 2 -47.23 73.38 -73.86
N LYS A 3 -46.93 74.27 -72.91
CA LYS A 3 -45.99 74.06 -71.81
C LYS A 3 -46.44 72.88 -70.93
N ARG A 4 -45.71 71.75 -70.96
CA ARG A 4 -45.71 70.72 -69.91
C ARG A 4 -44.43 70.84 -69.07
N VAL A 5 -44.34 71.86 -68.21
CA VAL A 5 -43.18 72.04 -67.30
C VAL A 5 -43.61 72.23 -65.82
N GLY A 6 -44.90 72.11 -65.50
CA GLY A 6 -45.40 72.31 -64.12
C GLY A 6 -45.27 71.11 -63.18
N ASN A 7 -45.43 69.88 -63.67
CA ASN A 7 -45.62 68.71 -62.80
C ASN A 7 -44.32 67.93 -62.47
N MET A 8 -43.28 67.99 -63.32
CA MET A 8 -41.98 67.36 -63.03
C MET A 8 -41.24 68.04 -61.88
N ARG A 9 -41.31 69.38 -61.78
CA ARG A 9 -40.67 70.14 -60.68
C ARG A 9 -41.35 69.90 -59.33
N ARG A 10 -42.68 69.72 -59.32
CA ARG A 10 -43.43 69.38 -58.10
C ARG A 10 -43.18 67.94 -57.66
N GLY A 11 -43.14 66.98 -58.59
CA GLY A 11 -42.79 65.58 -58.29
C GLY A 11 -41.36 65.42 -57.76
N ALA A 12 -40.39 66.13 -58.34
CA ALA A 12 -39.01 66.15 -57.86
C ALA A 12 -38.88 66.81 -56.47
N LEU A 13 -39.63 67.88 -56.20
CA LEU A 13 -39.65 68.53 -54.88
C LEU A 13 -40.26 67.61 -53.82
N VAL A 14 -41.35 66.92 -54.13
CA VAL A 14 -41.99 65.95 -53.22
C VAL A 14 -41.05 64.78 -52.93
N LEU A 15 -40.39 64.22 -53.95
CA LEU A 15 -39.37 63.18 -53.75
C LEU A 15 -38.20 63.71 -52.92
N PHE A 16 -37.71 64.92 -53.17
CA PHE A 16 -36.62 65.52 -52.39
C PHE A 16 -37.00 65.74 -50.93
N ILE A 17 -38.24 66.15 -50.64
CA ILE A 17 -38.74 66.28 -49.27
C ILE A 17 -38.89 64.90 -48.63
N ILE A 18 -39.42 63.90 -49.34
CA ILE A 18 -39.55 62.52 -48.84
C ILE A 18 -38.17 61.94 -48.53
N PHE A 19 -37.22 62.02 -49.47
CA PHE A 19 -35.85 61.56 -49.26
C PHE A 19 -35.14 62.37 -48.18
N GLY A 20 -35.39 63.68 -48.09
CA GLY A 20 -34.86 64.55 -47.05
C GLY A 20 -35.35 64.16 -45.65
N VAL A 21 -36.64 63.86 -45.50
CA VAL A 21 -37.24 63.37 -44.25
C VAL A 21 -36.70 61.99 -43.89
N ILE A 22 -36.58 61.08 -44.86
CA ILE A 22 -35.96 59.76 -44.64
C ILE A 22 -34.50 59.92 -44.20
N PHE A 23 -33.74 60.78 -44.87
CA PHE A 23 -32.34 61.03 -44.56
C PHE A 23 -32.16 61.66 -43.17
N LEU A 24 -33.00 62.65 -42.81
CA LEU A 24 -33.02 63.24 -41.47
C LEU A 24 -33.45 62.23 -40.40
N SER A 25 -34.38 61.32 -40.71
CA SER A 25 -34.78 60.24 -39.80
C SER A 25 -33.63 59.26 -39.55
N VAL A 26 -32.87 58.89 -40.59
CA VAL A 26 -31.69 58.02 -40.47
C VAL A 26 -30.58 58.72 -39.67
N ILE A 27 -30.29 60.00 -39.95
CA ILE A 27 -29.29 60.79 -39.20
C ILE A 27 -29.73 60.95 -37.74
N GLY A 28 -30.99 61.30 -37.50
CA GLY A 28 -31.55 61.42 -36.15
C GLY A 28 -31.45 60.11 -35.39
N ARG A 29 -31.69 58.98 -36.04
CA ARG A 29 -31.51 57.65 -35.44
C ARG A 29 -30.04 57.35 -35.15
N PHE A 30 -29.13 57.72 -36.04
CA PHE A 30 -27.69 57.53 -35.84
C PHE A 30 -27.18 58.36 -34.65
N PHE A 31 -27.59 59.64 -34.59
CA PHE A 31 -27.24 60.54 -33.49
C PHE A 31 -27.83 60.07 -32.17
N TYR A 32 -29.09 59.60 -32.18
CA TYR A 32 -29.72 58.96 -31.02
C TYR A 32 -28.92 57.74 -30.54
N MET A 33 -28.49 56.86 -31.44
CA MET A 33 -27.65 55.70 -31.08
C MET A 33 -26.29 56.11 -30.50
N GLN A 34 -25.70 57.21 -30.97
CA GLN A 34 -24.41 57.69 -30.51
C GLN A 34 -24.48 58.40 -29.15
N VAL A 35 -25.56 59.13 -28.88
CA VAL A 35 -25.76 59.88 -27.62
C VAL A 35 -26.36 59.02 -26.52
N VAL A 36 -27.40 58.23 -26.83
CA VAL A 36 -28.08 57.37 -25.85
C VAL A 36 -27.31 56.08 -25.62
N GLY A 37 -26.54 55.63 -26.62
CA GLY A 37 -25.70 54.44 -26.50
C GLY A 37 -26.47 53.14 -26.31
N ASP A 38 -27.79 53.12 -26.56
CA ASP A 38 -28.69 51.98 -26.39
C ASP A 38 -29.52 51.76 -27.68
N VAL A 39 -29.71 50.50 -28.06
CA VAL A 39 -30.67 50.10 -29.09
C VAL A 39 -31.55 48.99 -28.55
N ASN A 40 -32.86 49.28 -28.43
CA ASN A 40 -33.90 48.33 -27.98
C ASN A 40 -33.67 47.78 -26.55
N GLY A 41 -33.21 48.62 -25.61
CA GLY A 41 -32.93 48.25 -24.23
C GLY A 41 -31.60 47.52 -24.03
N VAL A 42 -30.73 47.56 -25.04
CA VAL A 42 -29.40 46.94 -25.00
C VAL A 42 -28.33 48.03 -25.15
N PRO A 43 -27.53 48.28 -24.11
CA PRO A 43 -26.41 49.21 -24.19
C PRO A 43 -25.37 48.70 -25.21
N LEU A 44 -25.13 49.49 -26.26
CA LEU A 44 -24.16 49.21 -27.33
C LEU A 44 -22.74 49.04 -26.76
N ALA A 45 -22.40 49.79 -25.71
CA ALA A 45 -21.14 49.66 -24.99
C ALA A 45 -20.98 48.27 -24.34
N ALA A 46 -22.04 47.70 -23.75
CA ALA A 46 -22.01 46.36 -23.17
C ALA A 46 -21.91 45.26 -24.25
N LYS A 47 -22.51 45.49 -25.42
CA LYS A 47 -22.42 44.58 -26.57
C LYS A 47 -21.02 44.59 -27.19
N ALA A 48 -20.41 45.78 -27.33
CA ALA A 48 -19.03 45.93 -27.77
C ALA A 48 -18.05 45.33 -26.74
N ALA A 49 -18.24 45.60 -25.45
CA ALA A 49 -17.45 44.98 -24.39
C ALA A 49 -17.53 43.44 -24.43
N LYS A 50 -18.71 42.84 -24.67
CA LYS A 50 -18.83 41.38 -24.88
C LYS A 50 -18.08 40.84 -26.11
N GLN A 51 -17.87 41.67 -27.14
CA GLN A 51 -17.11 41.28 -28.32
C GLN A 51 -15.59 41.36 -28.09
N HIS A 52 -15.14 42.27 -27.22
CA HIS A 52 -13.73 42.49 -26.91
C HIS A 52 -13.23 41.71 -25.69
N LEU A 53 -14.11 41.43 -24.72
CA LEU A 53 -13.78 40.70 -23.51
C LEU A 53 -13.49 39.22 -23.86
N ARG A 54 -12.23 38.83 -23.76
CA ARG A 54 -11.80 37.44 -23.80
C ARG A 54 -11.51 36.97 -22.38
N SER A 55 -11.86 35.72 -22.11
CA SER A 55 -11.57 35.04 -20.85
C SER A 55 -10.64 33.88 -21.14
N SER A 56 -9.54 33.77 -20.41
CA SER A 56 -8.69 32.58 -20.38
C SER A 56 -8.81 31.93 -19.01
N VAL A 57 -8.83 30.59 -18.98
CA VAL A 57 -9.00 29.81 -17.77
C VAL A 57 -7.65 29.52 -17.15
N MET A 58 -7.49 29.86 -15.87
CA MET A 58 -6.34 29.46 -15.07
C MET A 58 -6.70 28.13 -14.40
N GLU A 59 -6.15 27.02 -14.88
CA GLU A 59 -6.46 25.70 -14.35
C GLU A 59 -5.94 25.53 -12.92
N ALA A 60 -6.80 25.03 -12.04
CA ALA A 60 -6.40 24.61 -10.70
C ALA A 60 -5.71 23.24 -10.76
N ASN A 61 -4.70 23.03 -9.92
CA ASN A 61 -4.13 21.71 -9.77
C ASN A 61 -5.07 20.81 -8.99
N ARG A 62 -5.21 19.56 -9.41
CA ARG A 62 -5.90 18.56 -8.61
C ARG A 62 -5.05 18.22 -7.38
N GLY A 63 -5.69 18.13 -6.22
CA GLY A 63 -5.03 17.81 -4.95
C GLY A 63 -4.22 16.51 -5.02
N SER A 64 -3.10 16.48 -4.32
CA SER A 64 -2.22 15.30 -4.24
C SER A 64 -2.79 14.26 -3.28
N ILE A 65 -2.58 12.98 -3.60
CA ILE A 65 -2.80 11.85 -2.70
C ILE A 65 -1.43 11.40 -2.20
N LEU A 66 -1.28 11.36 -0.88
CA LEU A 66 -0.01 11.16 -0.19
C LEU A 66 -0.15 9.97 0.77
N ASP A 67 0.95 9.31 1.10
CA ASP A 67 1.00 8.33 2.18
C ASP A 67 0.97 9.02 3.56
N GLN A 68 0.99 8.24 4.64
CA GLN A 68 0.93 8.79 5.99
C GLN A 68 2.13 9.70 6.35
N LYS A 69 3.27 9.55 5.66
CA LYS A 69 4.51 10.30 5.88
C LYS A 69 4.67 11.47 4.90
N GLY A 70 3.74 11.65 3.97
CA GLY A 70 3.76 12.71 2.96
C GLY A 70 4.45 12.32 1.66
N GLU A 71 4.74 11.03 1.44
CA GLU A 71 5.26 10.53 0.16
C GLU A 71 4.16 10.53 -0.90
N VAL A 72 4.52 10.88 -2.14
CA VAL A 72 3.56 10.97 -3.25
C VAL A 72 3.05 9.58 -3.67
N ILE A 73 1.72 9.44 -3.69
CA ILE A 73 1.00 8.31 -4.27
C ILE A 73 0.37 8.70 -5.61
N ALA A 74 -0.27 9.87 -5.66
CA ALA A 74 -0.78 10.48 -6.89
C ALA A 74 -0.62 12.00 -6.84
N LYS A 75 -0.19 12.61 -7.94
CA LYS A 75 -0.14 14.07 -8.07
C LYS A 75 -0.33 14.50 -9.51
N ASP A 76 -0.64 15.77 -9.72
CA ASP A 76 -0.63 16.31 -11.07
C ASP A 76 0.81 16.59 -11.52
N THR A 77 1.05 16.35 -12.81
CA THR A 77 2.26 16.75 -13.51
C THR A 77 1.88 17.54 -14.75
N ALA A 78 2.76 18.43 -15.20
CA ALA A 78 2.58 19.08 -16.48
C ALA A 78 2.83 18.06 -17.61
N SER A 79 1.88 17.97 -18.54
CA SER A 79 2.06 17.29 -19.80
C SER A 79 1.66 18.21 -20.96
N TYR A 80 2.07 17.85 -22.17
CA TYR A 80 1.91 18.71 -23.33
C TYR A 80 1.26 17.95 -24.49
N THR A 81 0.33 18.62 -25.16
CA THR A 81 -0.23 18.15 -26.43
C THR A 81 0.42 18.92 -27.58
N LEU A 82 0.99 18.20 -28.53
CA LEU A 82 1.63 18.77 -29.72
C LEU A 82 0.63 18.89 -30.88
N ALA A 83 0.60 20.09 -31.48
CA ALA A 83 -0.03 20.36 -32.76
C ALA A 83 0.97 21.00 -33.73
N ALA A 84 0.74 20.80 -35.03
CA ALA A 84 1.50 21.44 -36.10
C ALA A 84 0.59 22.37 -36.91
N VAL A 85 0.91 23.66 -36.93
CA VAL A 85 0.21 24.69 -37.72
C VAL A 85 0.68 24.59 -39.17
N LEU A 86 -0.25 24.40 -40.11
CA LEU A 86 0.04 24.23 -41.53
C LEU A 86 -0.40 25.42 -42.38
N ASP A 87 -1.23 26.33 -41.86
CA ASP A 87 -1.71 27.49 -42.61
C ASP A 87 -0.65 28.60 -42.69
N PRO A 88 -0.14 28.92 -43.89
CA PRO A 88 0.86 29.98 -44.07
C PRO A 88 0.37 31.35 -43.61
N LYS A 89 -0.97 31.58 -43.55
CA LYS A 89 -1.56 32.84 -43.09
C LYS A 89 -1.25 33.19 -41.64
N GLN A 90 -0.77 32.23 -40.84
CA GLN A 90 -0.31 32.50 -39.48
C GLN A 90 1.06 33.19 -39.45
N THR A 91 1.81 33.17 -40.55
CA THR A 91 3.11 33.85 -40.63
C THR A 91 2.93 35.32 -40.97
N VAL A 92 3.21 36.18 -39.99
CA VAL A 92 3.20 37.64 -40.15
C VAL A 92 4.57 38.15 -40.60
N ASP A 93 5.65 37.59 -40.04
CA ASP A 93 7.04 37.89 -40.42
C ASP A 93 7.66 36.68 -41.15
N PRO A 94 8.01 36.79 -42.44
CA PRO A 94 8.67 35.72 -43.18
C PRO A 94 10.00 35.24 -42.58
N LYS A 95 10.68 36.07 -41.77
CA LYS A 95 11.91 35.68 -41.06
C LYS A 95 11.64 34.78 -39.86
N ASN A 96 10.41 34.81 -39.33
CA ASN A 96 9.95 34.03 -38.19
C ASN A 96 8.63 33.32 -38.53
N PRO A 97 8.67 32.27 -39.37
CA PRO A 97 7.47 31.55 -39.75
C PRO A 97 6.75 30.93 -38.54
N HIS A 98 5.43 31.07 -38.50
CA HIS A 98 4.54 30.47 -37.48
C HIS A 98 3.77 29.25 -38.02
N HIS A 99 4.25 28.66 -39.11
CA HIS A 99 3.72 27.44 -39.72
C HIS A 99 4.87 26.49 -40.07
N VAL A 100 4.56 25.21 -40.25
CA VAL A 100 5.56 24.19 -40.62
C VAL A 100 6.05 24.44 -42.04
N VAL A 101 7.35 24.76 -42.16
CA VAL A 101 8.02 25.01 -43.44
C VAL A 101 8.71 23.74 -43.96
N GLU A 102 9.60 23.14 -43.14
CA GLU A 102 10.38 21.95 -43.51
C GLU A 102 9.65 20.66 -43.09
N LYS A 103 8.67 20.18 -43.88
CA LYS A 103 7.77 19.07 -43.49
C LYS A 103 8.50 17.74 -43.27
N GLU A 104 9.42 17.38 -44.14
CA GLU A 104 10.19 16.12 -44.08
C GLU A 104 11.10 16.10 -42.86
N LYS A 105 11.83 17.21 -42.63
CA LYS A 105 12.68 17.38 -41.44
C LYS A 105 11.89 17.39 -40.15
N THR A 106 10.71 18.04 -40.16
CA THR A 106 9.78 18.03 -39.03
C THR A 106 9.28 16.61 -38.76
N ALA A 107 8.91 15.85 -39.80
CA ALA A 107 8.48 14.47 -39.66
C ALA A 107 9.59 13.57 -39.08
N ALA A 108 10.82 13.67 -39.59
CA ALA A 108 11.97 12.92 -39.11
C ALA A 108 12.33 13.25 -37.66
N LEU A 109 12.21 14.53 -37.24
CA LEU A 109 12.40 14.93 -35.86
C LEU A 109 11.32 14.32 -34.95
N LEU A 110 10.05 14.50 -35.31
CA LEU A 110 8.93 14.05 -34.49
C LEU A 110 8.90 12.53 -34.36
N ALA A 111 9.32 11.78 -35.37
CA ALA A 111 9.42 10.32 -35.33
C ALA A 111 10.41 9.79 -34.28
N LYS A 112 11.37 10.61 -33.83
CA LYS A 112 12.31 10.24 -32.75
C LYS A 112 11.68 10.27 -31.37
N TYR A 113 10.61 11.06 -31.20
CA TYR A 113 10.02 11.36 -29.89
C TYR A 113 8.56 10.92 -29.76
N LEU A 114 7.86 10.76 -30.87
CA LEU A 114 6.49 10.27 -30.90
C LEU A 114 6.50 8.79 -31.33
N PRO A 115 5.66 7.93 -30.75
CA PRO A 115 5.48 6.53 -31.19
C PRO A 115 4.67 6.46 -32.50
N LEU A 116 5.17 7.11 -33.56
CA LEU A 116 4.61 7.15 -34.91
C LEU A 116 5.73 7.00 -35.93
N LYS A 117 5.45 6.30 -37.04
CA LYS A 117 6.40 6.22 -38.15
C LYS A 117 6.50 7.58 -38.83
N GLU A 118 7.70 7.93 -39.29
CA GLU A 118 7.96 9.18 -40.01
C GLU A 118 6.99 9.41 -41.18
N ALA A 119 6.73 8.37 -41.98
CA ALA A 119 5.79 8.43 -43.10
C ALA A 119 4.36 8.83 -42.67
N ASP A 120 3.89 8.37 -41.50
CA ASP A 120 2.56 8.70 -40.99
C ASP A 120 2.49 10.16 -40.50
N ILE A 121 3.58 10.66 -39.93
CA ILE A 121 3.73 12.06 -39.51
C ILE A 121 3.78 12.96 -40.74
N LEU A 122 4.60 12.63 -41.74
CA LEU A 122 4.70 13.39 -42.99
C LEU A 122 3.34 13.50 -43.68
N LYS A 123 2.62 12.38 -43.80
CA LYS A 123 1.26 12.36 -44.37
C LYS A 123 0.29 13.28 -43.62
N LYS A 124 0.45 13.46 -42.30
CA LYS A 124 -0.33 14.44 -41.53
C LYS A 124 0.08 15.87 -41.88
N LEU A 125 1.38 16.15 -41.97
CA LEU A 125 1.92 17.49 -42.29
C LEU A 125 1.65 17.93 -43.74
N GLU A 126 1.41 16.99 -44.65
CA GLU A 126 1.08 17.26 -46.06
C GLU A 126 -0.41 17.55 -46.32
N LYS A 127 -1.27 17.42 -45.30
CA LYS A 127 -2.69 17.70 -45.46
C LYS A 127 -2.92 19.12 -45.98
N LYS A 128 -3.67 19.23 -47.08
CA LYS A 128 -4.03 20.50 -47.71
C LYS A 128 -5.29 21.09 -47.07
N LYS A 129 -5.40 22.42 -47.07
CA LYS A 129 -6.58 23.20 -46.60
C LYS A 129 -6.98 22.93 -45.14
N VAL A 130 -6.01 22.68 -44.27
CA VAL A 130 -6.23 22.57 -42.82
C VAL A 130 -5.43 23.64 -42.09
N PHE A 131 -5.98 24.17 -41.02
CA PHE A 131 -5.30 25.16 -40.19
C PHE A 131 -4.12 24.54 -39.42
N GLN A 132 -4.40 23.43 -38.74
CA GLN A 132 -3.43 22.68 -37.95
C GLN A 132 -3.75 21.18 -38.01
N VAL A 133 -2.78 20.35 -37.61
CA VAL A 133 -2.94 18.91 -37.44
C VAL A 133 -2.45 18.45 -36.08
N GLU A 134 -3.11 17.44 -35.54
CA GLU A 134 -2.73 16.75 -34.30
C GLU A 134 -2.19 15.35 -34.57
N PHE A 135 -1.37 14.85 -33.65
CA PHE A 135 -0.72 13.54 -33.74
C PHE A 135 -1.47 12.43 -32.97
N GLY A 136 -2.74 12.67 -32.59
CA GLY A 136 -3.56 11.69 -31.88
C GLY A 136 -3.01 11.38 -30.49
N LYS A 137 -3.21 10.15 -29.98
CA LYS A 137 -2.69 9.71 -28.67
C LYS A 137 -1.17 9.89 -28.54
N ALA A 138 -0.43 9.65 -29.62
CA ALA A 138 1.02 9.77 -29.65
C ALA A 138 1.53 11.21 -29.44
N GLY A 139 0.73 12.22 -29.80
CA GLY A 139 1.05 13.63 -29.56
C GLY A 139 0.48 14.20 -28.29
N LYS A 140 -0.14 13.39 -27.43
CA LYS A 140 -0.70 13.80 -26.14
C LYS A 140 0.18 13.27 -25.01
N ASN A 141 0.05 13.88 -23.83
CA ASN A 141 0.78 13.49 -22.61
C ASN A 141 2.31 13.47 -22.79
N LEU A 142 2.84 14.40 -23.59
CA LEU A 142 4.29 14.54 -23.75
C LEU A 142 4.89 15.14 -22.48
N SER A 143 6.03 14.62 -22.03
CA SER A 143 6.75 15.17 -20.89
C SER A 143 7.37 16.53 -21.23
N ALA A 144 7.69 17.33 -20.21
CA ALA A 144 8.45 18.56 -20.38
C ALA A 144 9.79 18.32 -21.10
N GLU A 145 10.47 17.20 -20.79
CA GLU A 145 11.72 16.83 -21.45
C GLU A 145 11.56 16.61 -22.96
N VAL A 146 10.50 15.91 -23.38
CA VAL A 146 10.22 15.68 -24.81
C VAL A 146 9.87 17.01 -25.51
N LYS A 147 9.04 17.84 -24.87
CA LYS A 147 8.72 19.19 -25.36
C LYS A 147 9.99 20.01 -25.58
N ASP A 148 10.85 20.11 -24.57
CA ASP A 148 12.06 20.92 -24.61
C ASP A 148 13.04 20.41 -25.67
N LYS A 149 13.16 19.09 -25.85
CA LYS A 149 13.96 18.47 -26.93
C LYS A 149 13.42 18.80 -28.33
N ILE A 150 12.10 18.86 -28.51
CA ILE A 150 11.49 19.25 -29.78
C ILE A 150 11.68 20.75 -30.03
N GLU A 151 11.44 21.61 -29.02
CA GLU A 151 11.62 23.06 -29.14
C GLU A 151 13.08 23.47 -29.41
N ALA A 152 14.06 22.72 -28.88
CA ALA A 152 15.48 22.94 -29.14
C ALA A 152 15.87 22.85 -30.63
N SER A 153 15.07 22.15 -31.45
CA SER A 153 15.27 22.08 -32.90
C SER A 153 14.94 23.38 -33.65
N LYS A 154 14.23 24.30 -33.00
CA LYS A 154 13.77 25.59 -33.54
C LYS A 154 12.97 25.47 -34.85
N LEU A 155 12.29 24.35 -35.05
CA LEU A 155 11.40 24.18 -36.22
C LEU A 155 10.10 24.98 -36.03
N PRO A 156 9.70 25.80 -37.02
CA PRO A 156 8.53 26.66 -36.92
C PRO A 156 7.22 25.87 -37.02
N GLY A 157 6.15 26.45 -36.45
CA GLY A 157 4.79 25.91 -36.55
C GLY A 157 4.46 24.74 -35.62
N LEU A 158 5.36 24.34 -34.72
CA LEU A 158 5.07 23.38 -33.66
C LEU A 158 4.52 24.11 -32.43
N VAL A 159 3.33 23.73 -31.97
CA VAL A 159 2.63 24.37 -30.86
C VAL A 159 2.36 23.33 -29.78
N PHE A 160 2.73 23.65 -28.55
CA PHE A 160 2.46 22.81 -27.39
C PHE A 160 1.40 23.45 -26.50
N THR A 161 0.31 22.72 -26.27
CA THR A 161 -0.69 23.09 -25.27
C THR A 161 -0.37 22.37 -23.97
N LYS A 162 -0.04 23.13 -22.92
CA LYS A 162 0.14 22.60 -21.57
C LYS A 162 -1.22 22.11 -21.05
N GLN A 163 -1.21 20.94 -20.40
CA GLN A 163 -2.36 20.36 -19.72
C GLN A 163 -1.89 19.65 -18.44
N ALA A 164 -2.80 19.49 -17.48
CA ALA A 164 -2.53 18.66 -16.30
C ALA A 164 -2.72 17.17 -16.64
N GLU A 165 -1.75 16.34 -16.28
CA GLU A 165 -1.86 14.88 -16.30
C GLU A 165 -1.77 14.33 -14.88
N ARG A 166 -2.58 13.31 -14.59
CA ARG A 166 -2.53 12.62 -13.31
C ARG A 166 -1.42 11.58 -13.30
N PHE A 167 -0.42 11.78 -12.43
CA PHE A 167 0.76 10.94 -12.33
C PHE A 167 0.75 10.06 -11.08
N TYR A 168 1.03 8.77 -11.26
CA TYR A 168 1.10 7.75 -10.21
C TYR A 168 2.53 7.17 -10.15
N PRO A 169 3.45 7.78 -9.38
CA PRO A 169 4.88 7.44 -9.42
C PRO A 169 5.22 5.99 -9.02
N ASN A 170 4.33 5.33 -8.26
CA ASN A 170 4.60 3.99 -7.72
C ASN A 170 4.10 2.85 -8.64
N GLY A 171 3.54 3.17 -9.82
CA GLY A 171 3.02 2.16 -10.74
C GLY A 171 1.89 1.33 -10.12
N VAL A 172 2.06 0.01 -10.11
CA VAL A 172 1.12 -0.93 -9.47
C VAL A 172 1.31 -0.87 -7.94
N PHE A 173 0.47 -0.06 -7.29
CA PHE A 173 0.57 0.21 -5.86
C PHE A 173 -0.81 0.61 -5.31
N ALA A 174 -1.41 -0.25 -4.48
CA ALA A 174 -2.73 -0.04 -3.89
C ALA A 174 -3.77 0.43 -4.93
N SER A 175 -3.69 -0.09 -6.17
CA SER A 175 -4.30 0.54 -7.34
C SER A 175 -5.82 0.66 -7.24
N HIS A 176 -6.51 -0.32 -6.66
CA HIS A 176 -7.96 -0.29 -6.45
C HIS A 176 -8.39 0.63 -5.30
N LEU A 177 -7.56 0.78 -4.27
CA LEU A 177 -7.79 1.74 -3.18
C LEU A 177 -7.60 3.17 -3.69
N VAL A 178 -6.48 3.46 -4.34
CA VAL A 178 -6.17 4.80 -4.86
C VAL A 178 -7.12 5.15 -6.02
N GLY A 179 -7.32 4.19 -6.92
CA GLY A 179 -8.05 4.36 -8.16
C GLY A 179 -7.26 5.15 -9.20
N TYR A 180 -7.98 5.68 -10.19
CA TYR A 180 -7.39 6.54 -11.20
C TYR A 180 -8.30 7.73 -11.51
N ALA A 181 -7.71 8.83 -11.95
CA ALA A 181 -8.41 9.94 -12.58
C ALA A 181 -8.14 9.94 -14.09
N GLN A 182 -9.13 10.39 -14.86
CA GLN A 182 -9.03 10.47 -16.30
C GLN A 182 -9.46 11.86 -16.76
N GLN A 183 -8.76 12.36 -17.78
CA GLN A 183 -9.13 13.59 -18.46
C GLN A 183 -10.41 13.38 -19.27
N GLU A 184 -11.41 14.22 -19.03
CA GLU A 184 -12.65 14.27 -19.81
C GLU A 184 -12.88 15.68 -20.34
N THR A 185 -13.21 15.78 -21.62
CA THR A 185 -13.54 17.06 -22.27
C THR A 185 -15.01 17.37 -22.03
N GLY A 186 -15.28 18.48 -21.36
CA GLY A 186 -16.63 19.00 -21.15
C GLY A 186 -17.25 19.53 -22.43
N LYS A 187 -18.56 19.82 -22.37
CA LYS A 187 -19.31 20.45 -23.48
C LYS A 187 -18.79 21.85 -23.83
N ASP A 188 -18.08 22.48 -22.90
CA ASP A 188 -17.37 23.76 -23.02
C ASP A 188 -16.02 23.64 -23.75
N GLY A 189 -15.63 22.43 -24.16
CA GLY A 189 -14.33 22.15 -24.80
C GLY A 189 -13.16 22.08 -23.82
N MET A 190 -13.39 22.28 -22.52
CA MET A 190 -12.35 22.24 -21.50
C MET A 190 -12.14 20.82 -20.98
N SER A 191 -10.89 20.41 -20.87
CA SER A 191 -10.52 19.11 -20.31
C SER A 191 -10.35 19.19 -18.79
N LYS A 192 -10.96 18.28 -18.05
CA LYS A 192 -10.87 18.20 -16.58
C LYS A 192 -10.51 16.79 -16.14
N LEU A 193 -9.66 16.67 -15.11
CA LEU A 193 -9.38 15.38 -14.48
C LEU A 193 -10.53 14.98 -13.56
N ILE A 194 -11.17 13.86 -13.87
CA ILE A 194 -12.28 13.29 -13.10
C ILE A 194 -11.86 11.93 -12.55
N GLY A 195 -11.95 11.77 -11.24
CA GLY A 195 -11.72 10.50 -10.55
C GLY A 195 -12.76 9.44 -10.93
N LYS A 196 -12.28 8.26 -11.33
CA LYS A 196 -13.11 7.17 -11.86
C LYS A 196 -13.20 5.96 -10.94
N MET A 197 -12.28 5.80 -10.01
CA MET A 197 -12.26 4.69 -9.05
C MET A 197 -11.62 5.10 -7.73
N GLY A 198 -11.80 4.28 -6.68
CA GLY A 198 -11.09 4.43 -5.41
C GLY A 198 -11.22 5.82 -4.76
N ILE A 199 -10.17 6.26 -4.08
CA ILE A 199 -10.04 7.59 -3.48
C ILE A 199 -10.21 8.70 -4.50
N GLU A 200 -9.67 8.54 -5.71
CA GLU A 200 -9.81 9.53 -6.78
C GLU A 200 -11.30 9.84 -7.05
N LYS A 201 -12.15 8.82 -7.11
CA LYS A 201 -13.60 8.98 -7.31
C LYS A 201 -14.31 9.45 -6.04
N ALA A 202 -14.05 8.79 -4.91
CA ALA A 202 -14.74 9.07 -3.65
C ALA A 202 -14.55 10.54 -3.21
N TYR A 203 -13.37 11.09 -3.45
CA TYR A 203 -13.00 12.45 -3.06
C TYR A 203 -12.83 13.40 -4.24
N ASN A 204 -13.44 13.09 -5.38
CA ASN A 204 -13.28 13.91 -6.59
C ASN A 204 -13.62 15.39 -6.36
N SER A 205 -14.65 15.68 -5.55
CA SER A 205 -15.11 17.04 -5.29
C SER A 205 -14.06 17.91 -4.58
N ILE A 206 -13.34 17.36 -3.60
CA ILE A 206 -12.29 18.11 -2.87
C ILE A 206 -10.96 18.08 -3.63
N LEU A 207 -10.70 17.03 -4.40
CA LEU A 207 -9.48 16.91 -5.19
C LEU A 207 -9.49 17.83 -6.42
N THR A 208 -10.63 18.12 -7.03
CA THR A 208 -10.67 18.85 -8.33
C THR A 208 -10.23 20.31 -8.25
N GLY A 209 -10.36 20.97 -7.09
CA GLY A 209 -10.11 22.41 -6.98
C GLY A 209 -11.13 23.26 -7.75
N LYS A 210 -10.85 24.56 -7.90
CA LYS A 210 -11.68 25.51 -8.66
C LYS A 210 -10.80 26.37 -9.56
N ASN A 211 -11.03 26.26 -10.87
CA ASN A 211 -10.30 27.08 -11.84
C ASN A 211 -10.51 28.58 -11.62
N GLY A 212 -9.45 29.33 -11.84
CA GLY A 212 -9.45 30.78 -11.94
C GLY A 212 -9.78 31.25 -13.34
N SER A 213 -9.83 32.56 -13.53
CA SER A 213 -10.03 33.17 -14.85
C SER A 213 -9.28 34.49 -14.97
N ILE A 214 -8.67 34.73 -16.12
CA ILE A 214 -8.09 36.01 -16.49
C ILE A 214 -8.98 36.60 -17.58
N ASN A 215 -9.64 37.71 -17.28
CA ASN A 215 -10.39 38.48 -18.25
C ASN A 215 -9.52 39.62 -18.78
N TYR A 216 -9.40 39.73 -20.10
CA TYR A 216 -8.63 40.76 -20.80
C TYR A 216 -9.37 41.20 -22.07
N ASP A 217 -9.18 42.45 -22.50
CA ASP A 217 -9.73 42.88 -23.77
C ASP A 217 -8.75 42.54 -24.90
N ALA A 218 -9.29 41.94 -25.96
CA ALA A 218 -8.53 41.60 -27.15
C ALA A 218 -9.21 42.14 -28.41
N ASP A 219 -8.40 42.34 -29.46
CA ASP A 219 -8.91 42.68 -30.78
C ASP A 219 -9.59 41.48 -31.48
N LYS A 220 -10.09 41.69 -32.69
CA LYS A 220 -10.74 40.65 -33.51
C LYS A 220 -9.81 39.50 -33.92
N TYR A 221 -8.49 39.69 -33.77
CA TYR A 221 -7.45 38.70 -34.08
C TYR A 221 -6.90 38.02 -32.81
N GLY A 222 -7.34 38.42 -31.61
CA GLY A 222 -6.95 37.83 -30.34
C GLY A 222 -5.75 38.50 -29.65
N TYR A 223 -5.25 39.62 -30.16
CA TYR A 223 -4.16 40.36 -29.51
C TYR A 223 -4.69 41.18 -28.33
N ILE A 224 -4.02 41.05 -27.19
CA ILE A 224 -4.33 41.79 -25.96
C ILE A 224 -4.15 43.29 -26.24
N LEU A 225 -5.17 44.10 -25.96
CA LEU A 225 -5.11 45.54 -26.17
C LEU A 225 -4.16 46.19 -25.15
N PRO A 226 -3.29 47.13 -25.56
CA PRO A 226 -2.43 47.87 -24.63
C PRO A 226 -3.25 48.63 -23.57
N ASN A 227 -2.78 48.65 -22.31
CA ASN A 227 -3.38 49.37 -21.17
C ASN A 227 -4.75 48.87 -20.65
N THR A 228 -5.14 47.62 -20.92
CA THR A 228 -6.37 47.04 -20.36
C THR A 228 -6.23 46.63 -18.89
N LYS A 229 -7.24 46.90 -18.07
CA LYS A 229 -7.33 46.37 -16.69
C LYS A 229 -7.71 44.88 -16.74
N SER A 230 -6.74 44.00 -16.55
CA SER A 230 -7.02 42.57 -16.41
C SER A 230 -7.71 42.27 -15.08
N SER A 231 -8.88 41.62 -15.12
CA SER A 231 -9.50 41.07 -13.91
C SER A 231 -9.05 39.63 -13.74
N VAL A 232 -8.22 39.39 -12.72
CA VAL A 232 -7.70 38.06 -12.39
C VAL A 232 -8.48 37.50 -11.22
N LYS A 233 -9.08 36.33 -11.43
CA LYS A 233 -9.57 35.46 -10.38
C LYS A 233 -8.58 34.30 -10.27
N GLU A 234 -7.87 34.21 -9.15
CA GLU A 234 -6.90 33.13 -8.94
C GLU A 234 -7.59 31.76 -8.90
N ALA A 235 -6.88 30.75 -9.38
CA ALA A 235 -7.28 29.36 -9.23
C ALA A 235 -7.12 28.92 -7.77
N GLN A 236 -8.00 28.04 -7.30
CA GLN A 236 -7.90 27.42 -5.98
C GLN A 236 -7.59 25.95 -6.20
N ASP A 237 -6.41 25.52 -5.76
CA ASP A 237 -5.98 24.14 -5.92
C ASP A 237 -6.85 23.19 -5.09
N GLY A 238 -6.96 21.95 -5.56
CA GLY A 238 -7.65 20.89 -4.83
C GLY A 238 -6.98 20.57 -3.50
N GLN A 239 -7.76 20.09 -2.55
CA GLN A 239 -7.26 19.69 -1.24
C GLN A 239 -6.43 18.42 -1.33
N ASN A 240 -5.32 18.37 -0.60
CA ASN A 240 -4.46 17.20 -0.52
C ASN A 240 -5.03 16.18 0.46
N ILE A 241 -4.96 14.90 0.10
CA ILE A 241 -5.41 13.78 0.93
C ILE A 241 -4.18 13.00 1.38
N TYR A 242 -4.04 12.81 2.68
CA TYR A 242 -3.06 11.90 3.27
C TYR A 242 -3.77 10.62 3.66
N LEU A 243 -3.31 9.52 3.10
CA LEU A 243 -3.78 8.19 3.43
C LEU A 243 -3.11 7.66 4.70
N THR A 244 -3.69 6.62 5.28
CA THR A 244 -3.08 5.84 6.37
C THR A 244 -2.04 4.84 5.87
N LEU A 245 -1.93 4.66 4.55
CA LEU A 245 -0.96 3.75 3.94
C LEU A 245 0.46 4.12 4.35
N ASP A 246 1.24 3.12 4.75
CA ASP A 246 2.70 3.24 4.84
C ASP A 246 3.31 2.72 3.55
N LYS A 247 4.01 3.58 2.81
CA LYS A 247 4.58 3.22 1.53
C LYS A 247 5.49 1.98 1.59
N LYS A 248 6.27 1.79 2.67
CA LYS A 248 7.16 0.62 2.76
C LYS A 248 6.38 -0.67 3.03
N ILE A 249 5.39 -0.63 3.93
CA ILE A 249 4.55 -1.80 4.23
C ILE A 249 3.74 -2.19 2.98
N GLN A 250 3.21 -1.21 2.25
CA GLN A 250 2.51 -1.46 0.99
C GLN A 250 3.45 -2.06 -0.06
N THR A 251 4.70 -1.59 -0.20
CA THR A 251 5.68 -2.20 -1.11
C THR A 251 5.97 -3.66 -0.75
N PHE A 252 6.19 -3.98 0.54
CA PHE A 252 6.36 -5.38 0.96
C PHE A 252 5.16 -6.24 0.56
N LEU A 253 3.94 -5.70 0.68
CA LEU A 253 2.72 -6.37 0.28
C LEU A 253 2.65 -6.59 -1.23
N GLU A 254 2.89 -5.56 -2.04
CA GLU A 254 2.83 -5.65 -3.50
C GLU A 254 3.85 -6.63 -4.08
N ASP A 255 5.10 -6.56 -3.63
CA ASP A 255 6.19 -7.44 -4.10
C ASP A 255 5.89 -8.91 -3.77
N THR A 256 5.38 -9.15 -2.56
CA THR A 256 5.03 -10.49 -2.11
C THR A 256 3.83 -11.03 -2.88
N LEU A 257 2.77 -10.23 -3.06
CA LEU A 257 1.61 -10.64 -3.85
C LEU A 257 1.99 -10.94 -5.31
N ASN A 258 2.84 -10.12 -5.94
CA ASN A 258 3.33 -10.40 -7.30
C ASN A 258 4.08 -11.74 -7.39
N THR A 259 4.94 -12.01 -6.41
CA THR A 259 5.72 -13.26 -6.37
C THR A 259 4.81 -14.49 -6.24
N VAL A 260 3.81 -14.40 -5.37
CA VAL A 260 2.89 -15.51 -5.09
C VAL A 260 1.86 -15.68 -6.23
N ASP A 261 1.41 -14.58 -6.84
CA ASP A 261 0.51 -14.59 -7.99
C ASP A 261 1.15 -15.30 -9.18
N ALA A 262 2.39 -14.94 -9.51
CA ALA A 262 3.16 -15.57 -10.58
C ALA A 262 3.39 -17.08 -10.33
N LYS A 263 3.50 -17.49 -9.06
CA LYS A 263 3.79 -18.88 -8.68
C LYS A 263 2.54 -19.77 -8.68
N TYR A 264 1.42 -19.27 -8.19
CA TYR A 264 0.21 -20.08 -7.96
C TYR A 264 -0.97 -19.71 -8.86
N ASN A 265 -0.89 -18.62 -9.64
CA ASN A 265 -1.92 -18.16 -10.57
C ASN A 265 -3.37 -18.31 -10.04
N PRO A 266 -3.68 -17.78 -8.84
CA PRO A 266 -4.99 -17.90 -8.24
C PRO A 266 -6.03 -17.10 -9.02
N LYS A 267 -7.33 -17.44 -8.84
CA LYS A 267 -8.41 -16.67 -9.45
C LYS A 267 -8.49 -15.25 -8.91
N ASN A 268 -8.25 -15.08 -7.61
CA ASN A 268 -7.95 -13.79 -7.00
C ASN A 268 -7.19 -13.95 -5.68
N MET A 269 -6.58 -12.85 -5.23
CA MET A 269 -6.01 -12.73 -3.90
C MET A 269 -6.39 -11.38 -3.30
N MET A 270 -6.51 -11.33 -1.98
CA MET A 270 -6.68 -10.08 -1.23
C MET A 270 -5.80 -10.14 0.00
N ALA A 271 -5.20 -9.01 0.35
CA ALA A 271 -4.45 -8.90 1.58
C ALA A 271 -4.48 -7.47 2.13
N VAL A 272 -4.65 -7.36 3.44
CA VAL A 272 -4.75 -6.09 4.14
C VAL A 272 -3.98 -6.17 5.44
N VAL A 273 -3.18 -5.13 5.72
CA VAL A 273 -2.47 -4.92 6.98
C VAL A 273 -3.08 -3.69 7.67
N MET A 274 -3.45 -3.86 8.94
CA MET A 274 -4.15 -2.84 9.71
C MET A 274 -3.50 -2.67 11.09
N ASN A 275 -3.44 -1.43 11.56
CA ASN A 275 -3.18 -1.13 12.97
C ASN A 275 -4.46 -1.36 13.79
N PRO A 276 -4.54 -2.37 14.67
CA PRO A 276 -5.76 -2.67 15.40
C PRO A 276 -6.10 -1.67 16.51
N LYS A 277 -5.13 -0.86 16.96
CA LYS A 277 -5.31 0.13 18.03
C LYS A 277 -6.05 1.36 17.51
N THR A 278 -5.87 1.70 16.22
CA THR A 278 -6.46 2.87 15.58
C THR A 278 -7.55 2.52 14.56
N GLY A 279 -7.45 1.38 13.87
CA GLY A 279 -8.25 1.05 12.68
C GLY A 279 -7.61 1.54 11.37
N GLU A 280 -6.37 2.02 11.41
CA GLU A 280 -5.67 2.50 10.20
C GLU A 280 -5.29 1.34 9.29
N ILE A 281 -5.69 1.42 8.02
CA ILE A 281 -5.20 0.50 6.99
C ILE A 281 -3.80 0.95 6.57
N LEU A 282 -2.78 0.17 6.93
CA LEU A 282 -1.38 0.47 6.62
C LEU A 282 -0.99 -0.05 5.23
N ALA A 283 -1.61 -1.12 4.78
CA ALA A 283 -1.48 -1.63 3.42
C ALA A 283 -2.75 -2.39 2.98
N MET A 284 -3.12 -2.29 1.71
CA MET A 284 -4.23 -3.01 1.09
C MET A 284 -3.92 -3.25 -0.39
N SER A 285 -4.04 -4.50 -0.83
CA SER A 285 -3.92 -4.85 -2.24
C SER A 285 -4.66 -6.14 -2.59
N GLN A 286 -4.79 -6.38 -3.89
CA GLN A 286 -5.46 -7.55 -4.46
C GLN A 286 -4.79 -8.00 -5.75
N ARG A 287 -5.08 -9.22 -6.19
CA ARG A 287 -4.81 -9.70 -7.55
C ARG A 287 -6.10 -10.27 -8.15
N ASP A 288 -6.43 -10.02 -9.42
CA ASP A 288 -5.71 -9.18 -10.40
C ASP A 288 -5.63 -7.70 -9.97
N THR A 289 -4.60 -7.00 -10.46
CA THR A 289 -4.35 -5.57 -10.23
C THR A 289 -4.07 -4.85 -11.54
N PHE A 290 -3.92 -3.52 -11.50
CA PHE A 290 -3.65 -2.71 -12.68
C PHE A 290 -2.68 -1.57 -12.38
N ASN A 291 -2.07 -1.04 -13.43
CA ASN A 291 -1.31 0.20 -13.35
C ASN A 291 -2.26 1.40 -13.56
N PRO A 292 -2.41 2.33 -12.59
CA PRO A 292 -3.35 3.44 -12.70
C PRO A 292 -3.00 4.50 -13.75
N THR A 293 -1.73 4.59 -14.17
CA THR A 293 -1.30 5.48 -15.26
C THR A 293 -1.69 4.89 -16.62
N THR A 294 -1.34 3.63 -16.90
CA THR A 294 -1.56 3.01 -18.21
C THR A 294 -2.90 2.31 -18.35
N LYS A 295 -3.55 1.99 -17.22
CA LYS A 295 -4.75 1.15 -17.07
C LYS A 295 -4.55 -0.29 -17.51
N GLU A 296 -3.30 -0.68 -17.75
CA GLU A 296 -2.92 -2.05 -18.05
C GLU A 296 -3.25 -2.95 -16.86
N GLY A 297 -3.90 -4.09 -17.11
CA GLY A 297 -4.43 -4.99 -16.08
C GLY A 297 -5.89 -4.73 -15.68
N LEU A 298 -6.46 -3.55 -15.99
CA LEU A 298 -7.86 -3.23 -15.66
C LEU A 298 -8.83 -3.78 -16.72
N THR A 299 -8.90 -5.10 -16.86
CA THR A 299 -9.75 -5.76 -17.87
C THR A 299 -10.96 -6.45 -17.27
N LYS A 300 -10.76 -7.22 -16.21
CA LYS A 300 -11.78 -8.12 -15.64
C LYS A 300 -12.24 -7.64 -14.27
N GLU A 301 -11.31 -7.27 -13.40
CA GLU A 301 -11.59 -6.96 -12.01
C GLU A 301 -11.60 -5.45 -11.75
N TRP A 302 -12.79 -4.87 -11.81
CA TRP A 302 -13.03 -3.45 -11.53
C TRP A 302 -13.30 -3.19 -10.05
N ALA A 303 -13.76 -4.21 -9.31
CA ALA A 303 -14.13 -4.04 -7.91
C ALA A 303 -12.89 -3.96 -7.03
N ASN A 304 -12.95 -3.11 -6.00
CA ASN A 304 -12.01 -3.17 -4.89
C ASN A 304 -12.42 -4.33 -3.98
N LEU A 305 -11.94 -5.53 -4.27
CA LEU A 305 -12.36 -6.79 -3.67
C LEU A 305 -12.38 -6.76 -2.12
N PRO A 306 -11.35 -6.26 -1.41
CA PRO A 306 -11.39 -6.13 0.05
C PRO A 306 -12.60 -5.35 0.62
N VAL A 307 -13.18 -4.44 -0.16
CA VAL A 307 -14.24 -3.51 0.26
C VAL A 307 -15.60 -3.83 -0.36
N GLU A 308 -15.62 -4.13 -1.65
CA GLU A 308 -16.82 -4.22 -2.50
C GLU A 308 -17.35 -5.65 -2.65
N THR A 309 -16.67 -6.66 -2.09
CA THR A 309 -17.10 -8.06 -2.21
C THR A 309 -17.31 -8.76 -0.88
N THR A 310 -18.09 -9.85 -0.92
CA THR A 310 -18.37 -10.71 0.23
C THR A 310 -18.10 -12.16 -0.13
N TYR A 311 -17.69 -12.95 0.85
CA TYR A 311 -17.37 -14.36 0.70
C TYR A 311 -17.67 -15.10 2.01
N GLU A 312 -17.71 -16.43 1.95
CA GLU A 312 -17.81 -17.28 3.14
C GLU A 312 -16.44 -17.33 3.82
N PRO A 313 -16.28 -16.80 5.05
CA PRO A 313 -14.97 -16.67 5.70
C PRO A 313 -14.36 -17.99 6.17
N GLY A 314 -15.16 -19.06 6.19
CA GLY A 314 -14.76 -20.36 6.70
C GLY A 314 -14.20 -20.28 8.13
N SER A 315 -13.21 -21.13 8.41
CA SER A 315 -12.68 -21.30 9.77
C SER A 315 -12.05 -20.04 10.40
N VAL A 316 -11.86 -18.94 9.67
CA VAL A 316 -11.46 -17.67 10.31
C VAL A 316 -12.58 -17.10 11.19
N MET A 317 -13.85 -17.38 10.87
CA MET A 317 -15.01 -17.00 11.71
C MET A 317 -14.92 -17.58 13.13
N LYS A 318 -14.25 -18.73 13.30
CA LYS A 318 -14.04 -19.38 14.59
C LYS A 318 -13.29 -18.50 15.59
N VAL A 319 -12.54 -17.49 15.14
CA VAL A 319 -11.94 -16.48 16.02
C VAL A 319 -13.03 -15.81 16.86
N PHE A 320 -14.10 -15.37 16.22
CA PHE A 320 -15.22 -14.66 16.84
C PHE A 320 -16.11 -15.62 17.63
N SER A 321 -16.38 -16.81 17.10
CA SER A 321 -17.13 -17.83 17.83
C SER A 321 -16.42 -18.30 19.10
N LEU A 322 -15.10 -18.42 19.07
CA LEU A 322 -14.30 -18.75 20.26
C LEU A 322 -14.37 -17.61 21.28
N ALA A 323 -14.19 -16.37 20.81
CA ALA A 323 -14.29 -15.20 21.68
C ALA A 323 -15.67 -15.11 22.35
N SER A 324 -16.76 -15.32 21.60
CA SER A 324 -18.12 -15.39 22.16
C SER A 324 -18.29 -16.52 23.19
N ALA A 325 -17.75 -17.71 22.91
CA ALA A 325 -17.85 -18.85 23.82
C ALA A 325 -17.06 -18.62 25.12
N ILE A 326 -15.91 -17.95 25.04
CA ILE A 326 -15.13 -17.53 26.22
C ILE A 326 -15.89 -16.46 27.00
N ASP A 327 -16.43 -15.44 26.34
CA ASP A 327 -17.12 -14.31 26.99
C ASP A 327 -18.38 -14.78 27.74
N LEU A 328 -19.08 -15.77 27.17
CA LEU A 328 -20.24 -16.41 27.78
C LEU A 328 -19.89 -17.46 28.86
N GLY A 329 -18.61 -17.73 29.09
CA GLY A 329 -18.16 -18.72 30.08
C GLY A 329 -18.43 -20.18 29.68
N VAL A 330 -18.67 -20.45 28.39
CA VAL A 330 -19.00 -21.79 27.86
C VAL A 330 -17.74 -22.56 27.46
N TYR A 331 -16.64 -21.87 27.19
CA TYR A 331 -15.37 -22.49 26.81
C TYR A 331 -14.56 -22.98 28.03
N ASN A 332 -14.40 -24.29 28.16
CA ASN A 332 -13.42 -24.89 29.07
C ASN A 332 -12.32 -25.60 28.25
N PRO A 333 -11.08 -25.08 28.22
CA PRO A 333 -10.00 -25.61 27.37
C PRO A 333 -9.63 -27.06 27.69
N ASN A 334 -9.82 -27.50 28.94
CA ASN A 334 -9.40 -28.82 29.41
C ASN A 334 -10.54 -29.85 29.38
N ALA A 335 -11.78 -29.42 29.12
CA ALA A 335 -12.90 -30.34 28.99
C ALA A 335 -12.77 -31.15 27.70
N TYR A 336 -13.12 -32.44 27.79
CA TYR A 336 -13.06 -33.37 26.68
C TYR A 336 -14.37 -33.37 25.88
N TYR A 337 -14.26 -33.59 24.58
CA TYR A 337 -15.39 -33.86 23.70
C TYR A 337 -15.02 -34.93 22.66
N GLN A 338 -16.04 -35.66 22.20
CA GLN A 338 -15.86 -36.58 21.08
C GLN A 338 -15.82 -35.79 19.75
N SER A 339 -14.69 -35.88 19.05
CA SER A 339 -14.48 -35.29 17.72
C SER A 339 -14.96 -36.21 16.59
N GLY A 340 -14.93 -35.73 15.34
CA GLY A 340 -15.32 -36.48 14.15
C GLY A 340 -16.56 -35.90 13.48
N THR A 341 -17.75 -36.32 13.91
CA THR A 341 -19.02 -35.92 13.27
C THR A 341 -20.04 -35.41 14.27
N TYR A 342 -20.78 -34.36 13.91
CA TYR A 342 -21.89 -33.77 14.66
C TYR A 342 -23.13 -33.67 13.77
N ASN A 343 -24.24 -34.29 14.16
CA ASN A 343 -25.45 -34.33 13.33
C ASN A 343 -26.42 -33.20 13.68
N VAL A 344 -26.83 -32.44 12.68
CA VAL A 344 -27.92 -31.45 12.75
C VAL A 344 -29.15 -32.04 12.06
N GLY A 345 -29.99 -32.72 12.83
CA GLY A 345 -31.05 -33.55 12.25
C GLY A 345 -30.43 -34.68 11.41
N LYS A 346 -30.69 -34.68 10.09
CA LYS A 346 -30.13 -35.66 9.14
C LYS A 346 -28.85 -35.18 8.43
N ILE A 347 -28.41 -33.95 8.68
CA ILE A 347 -27.27 -33.34 8.00
C ILE A 347 -26.02 -33.49 8.87
N PRO A 348 -24.99 -34.23 8.44
CA PRO A 348 -23.76 -34.38 9.21
C PRO A 348 -22.83 -33.16 9.01
N ILE A 349 -22.23 -32.70 10.11
CA ILE A 349 -21.10 -31.77 10.12
C ILE A 349 -19.85 -32.55 10.47
N HIS A 350 -18.85 -32.50 9.58
CA HIS A 350 -17.61 -33.24 9.73
C HIS A 350 -16.44 -32.34 10.14
N ASP A 351 -15.55 -32.88 10.96
CA ASP A 351 -14.18 -32.40 11.07
C ASP A 351 -13.42 -32.64 9.75
N HIS A 352 -12.40 -31.82 9.50
CA HIS A 352 -11.73 -31.76 8.19
C HIS A 352 -10.98 -33.04 7.78
N ASN A 353 -10.76 -33.98 8.71
CA ASN A 353 -10.19 -35.29 8.45
C ASN A 353 -11.27 -36.31 8.03
N ALA A 354 -12.10 -35.93 7.05
CA ALA A 354 -13.22 -36.73 6.54
C ALA A 354 -14.19 -37.23 7.63
N GLY A 355 -14.34 -36.48 8.72
CA GLY A 355 -15.24 -36.83 9.82
C GLY A 355 -14.81 -38.01 10.70
N VAL A 356 -13.62 -38.59 10.47
CA VAL A 356 -13.04 -39.65 11.31
C VAL A 356 -12.81 -39.16 12.74
N GLY A 357 -12.40 -37.89 12.88
CA GLY A 357 -12.04 -37.29 14.16
C GLY A 357 -10.71 -37.82 14.72
N TRP A 358 -10.43 -37.44 15.95
CA TRP A 358 -9.22 -37.77 16.70
C TRP A 358 -9.55 -38.44 18.04
N GLY A 359 -10.75 -39.04 18.15
CA GLY A 359 -11.26 -39.60 19.40
C GLY A 359 -11.76 -38.53 20.38
N SER A 360 -11.62 -38.83 21.68
CA SER A 360 -11.94 -37.88 22.75
C SER A 360 -10.74 -36.96 22.98
N ILE A 361 -10.88 -35.69 22.63
CA ILE A 361 -9.83 -34.68 22.75
C ILE A 361 -10.33 -33.47 23.53
N THR A 362 -9.41 -32.65 24.02
CA THR A 362 -9.77 -31.42 24.75
C THR A 362 -10.31 -30.34 23.80
N TYR A 363 -11.13 -29.42 24.30
CA TYR A 363 -11.56 -28.27 23.50
C TYR A 363 -10.40 -27.39 23.04
N ARG A 364 -9.31 -27.26 23.82
CA ARG A 364 -8.09 -26.60 23.37
C ARG A 364 -7.52 -27.28 22.13
N GLU A 365 -7.37 -28.59 22.16
CA GLU A 365 -6.92 -29.36 21.00
C GLU A 365 -7.89 -29.20 19.81
N GLY A 366 -9.19 -29.17 20.08
CA GLY A 366 -10.21 -28.88 19.07
C GLY A 366 -10.05 -27.50 18.41
N VAL A 367 -9.68 -26.47 19.17
CA VAL A 367 -9.35 -25.14 18.64
C VAL A 367 -8.06 -25.18 17.82
N GLU A 368 -7.01 -25.82 18.32
CA GLU A 368 -5.72 -25.99 17.62
C GLU A 368 -5.90 -26.69 16.27
N ARG A 369 -6.71 -27.76 16.24
CA ARG A 369 -7.03 -28.54 15.03
C ARG A 369 -8.12 -27.92 14.17
N SER A 370 -8.72 -26.79 14.58
CA SER A 370 -9.84 -26.19 13.86
C SER A 370 -11.05 -27.12 13.67
N SER A 371 -11.40 -27.92 14.69
CA SER A 371 -12.53 -28.86 14.65
C SER A 371 -13.86 -28.14 14.44
N ASN A 372 -14.64 -28.53 13.43
CA ASN A 372 -16.01 -28.02 13.24
C ASN A 372 -16.93 -28.54 14.35
N VAL A 373 -16.72 -29.78 14.79
CA VAL A 373 -17.51 -30.42 15.86
C VAL A 373 -17.35 -29.70 17.20
N ALA A 374 -16.13 -29.29 17.56
CA ALA A 374 -15.89 -28.50 18.77
C ALA A 374 -16.75 -27.23 18.80
N PHE A 375 -16.72 -26.47 17.69
CA PHE A 375 -17.43 -25.20 17.59
C PHE A 375 -18.95 -25.40 17.50
N ALA A 376 -19.43 -26.44 16.83
CA ALA A 376 -20.85 -26.82 16.85
C ALA A 376 -21.35 -27.14 18.27
N LYS A 377 -20.53 -27.85 19.07
CA LYS A 377 -20.85 -28.12 20.49
C LYS A 377 -20.79 -26.85 21.35
N MET A 378 -19.85 -25.94 21.10
CA MET A 378 -19.81 -24.64 21.79
C MET A 378 -21.06 -23.81 21.50
N LEU A 379 -21.58 -23.81 20.27
CA LEU A 379 -22.85 -23.14 19.94
C LEU A 379 -24.01 -23.68 20.77
N ALA A 380 -24.08 -25.00 20.96
CA ALA A 380 -25.13 -25.60 21.80
C ALA A 380 -25.08 -25.07 23.25
N GLY A 381 -23.89 -24.80 23.79
CA GLY A 381 -23.72 -24.18 25.11
C GLY A 381 -23.99 -22.67 25.12
N MET A 382 -23.61 -21.94 24.05
CA MET A 382 -23.88 -20.49 23.94
C MET A 382 -25.37 -20.18 23.76
N GLY A 383 -26.09 -21.02 23.02
CA GLY A 383 -27.43 -20.73 22.51
C GLY A 383 -27.38 -19.90 21.21
N PRO A 384 -28.14 -20.26 20.16
CA PRO A 384 -28.10 -19.58 18.87
C PRO A 384 -28.40 -18.07 18.93
N ASP A 385 -29.40 -17.64 19.70
CA ASP A 385 -29.80 -16.23 19.76
C ASP A 385 -28.73 -15.32 20.37
N LYS A 386 -28.05 -15.81 21.43
CA LYS A 386 -26.92 -15.10 22.02
C LYS A 386 -25.78 -15.03 21.02
N PHE A 387 -25.45 -16.12 20.33
CA PHE A 387 -24.39 -16.12 19.32
C PHE A 387 -24.70 -15.14 18.17
N LYS A 388 -25.95 -15.10 17.68
CA LYS A 388 -26.40 -14.11 16.68
C LYS A 388 -26.19 -12.67 17.16
N THR A 389 -26.48 -12.40 18.44
CA THR A 389 -26.24 -11.09 19.06
C THR A 389 -24.75 -10.75 19.06
N TYR A 390 -23.87 -11.70 19.40
CA TYR A 390 -22.41 -11.48 19.30
C TYR A 390 -21.98 -11.18 17.87
N LEU A 391 -22.46 -11.92 16.86
CA LEU A 391 -22.13 -11.66 15.46
C LEU A 391 -22.50 -10.22 15.06
N GLN A 392 -23.67 -9.74 15.49
CA GLN A 392 -24.11 -8.36 15.27
C GLN A 392 -23.23 -7.35 16.02
N ASN A 393 -22.85 -7.64 17.26
CA ASN A 393 -21.97 -6.79 18.07
C ASN A 393 -20.54 -6.71 17.49
N PHE A 394 -20.07 -7.76 16.82
CA PHE A 394 -18.83 -7.76 16.03
C PHE A 394 -18.97 -7.03 14.68
N GLY A 395 -20.16 -6.52 14.34
CA GLY A 395 -20.39 -5.73 13.12
C GLY A 395 -20.70 -6.56 11.87
N PHE A 396 -20.86 -7.89 11.97
CA PHE A 396 -21.17 -8.70 10.81
C PHE A 396 -22.59 -8.47 10.29
N GLY A 397 -22.74 -8.47 8.97
CA GLY A 397 -23.99 -8.11 8.29
C GLY A 397 -24.23 -6.60 8.17
N GLN A 398 -23.28 -5.77 8.61
CA GLN A 398 -23.36 -4.30 8.59
C GLN A 398 -22.14 -3.69 7.90
N LYS A 399 -22.32 -2.55 7.23
CA LYS A 399 -21.19 -1.78 6.69
C LYS A 399 -20.29 -1.28 7.82
N THR A 400 -18.98 -1.40 7.66
CA THR A 400 -18.00 -0.91 8.64
C THR A 400 -17.90 0.61 8.63
N GLY A 401 -18.24 1.25 7.50
CA GLY A 401 -18.10 2.69 7.32
C GLY A 401 -16.71 3.12 6.85
N ILE A 402 -15.95 2.21 6.24
CA ILE A 402 -14.69 2.57 5.57
C ILE A 402 -14.95 3.69 4.56
N ASP A 403 -14.00 4.60 4.46
CA ASP A 403 -13.99 5.80 3.61
C ASP A 403 -13.72 5.51 2.12
N LEU A 404 -14.23 4.37 1.64
CA LEU A 404 -14.17 3.91 0.27
C LEU A 404 -15.58 3.63 -0.27
N PRO A 405 -15.81 3.79 -1.58
CA PRO A 405 -17.13 3.65 -2.17
C PRO A 405 -17.59 2.18 -2.20
N ASN A 406 -18.89 1.97 -2.42
CA ASN A 406 -19.52 0.67 -2.70
C ASN A 406 -19.27 -0.44 -1.66
N GLU A 407 -19.03 -0.09 -0.40
CA GLU A 407 -18.79 -1.09 0.65
C GLU A 407 -19.92 -2.14 0.71
N ALA A 408 -19.51 -3.41 0.67
CA ALA A 408 -20.39 -4.56 0.78
C ALA A 408 -20.63 -4.94 2.25
N GLN A 409 -21.87 -5.33 2.57
CA GLN A 409 -22.34 -5.55 3.95
C GLN A 409 -22.43 -7.02 4.37
N GLY A 410 -22.24 -7.98 3.45
CA GLY A 410 -22.43 -9.40 3.74
C GLY A 410 -23.87 -9.78 4.09
N LYS A 411 -24.07 -11.04 4.47
CA LYS A 411 -25.37 -11.56 4.93
C LYS A 411 -25.14 -12.71 5.91
N ILE A 412 -25.67 -12.55 7.12
CA ILE A 412 -25.75 -13.61 8.13
C ILE A 412 -26.99 -14.46 7.84
N LEU A 413 -26.81 -15.73 7.47
CA LEU A 413 -27.88 -16.72 7.39
C LEU A 413 -28.00 -17.43 8.74
N PHE A 414 -29.18 -17.39 9.35
CA PHE A 414 -29.38 -17.85 10.73
C PHE A 414 -30.80 -18.33 11.04
N ASP A 415 -31.62 -18.55 10.02
CA ASP A 415 -33.05 -18.84 10.18
C ASP A 415 -33.28 -20.34 10.40
N GLN A 416 -32.43 -21.19 9.82
CA GLN A 416 -32.49 -22.65 9.98
C GLN A 416 -31.43 -23.17 10.95
N LYS A 417 -31.71 -24.27 11.66
CA LYS A 417 -30.74 -24.90 12.58
C LYS A 417 -29.40 -25.22 11.93
N ILE A 418 -29.41 -25.65 10.67
CA ILE A 418 -28.18 -25.93 9.93
C ILE A 418 -27.37 -24.65 9.69
N GLU A 419 -28.02 -23.55 9.30
CA GLU A 419 -27.38 -22.25 9.08
C GLU A 419 -26.77 -21.70 10.38
N GLN A 420 -27.48 -21.89 11.50
CA GLN A 420 -26.98 -21.51 12.84
C GLN A 420 -25.66 -22.21 13.15
N VAL A 421 -25.58 -23.52 12.89
CA VAL A 421 -24.40 -24.35 13.13
C VAL A 421 -23.28 -24.04 12.14
N THR A 422 -23.58 -23.90 10.84
CA THR A 422 -22.56 -23.64 9.82
C THR A 422 -21.94 -22.26 9.96
N THR A 423 -22.71 -21.27 10.41
CA THR A 423 -22.21 -19.91 10.66
C THR A 423 -21.10 -19.88 11.73
N VAL A 424 -21.12 -20.76 12.72
CA VAL A 424 -20.08 -20.82 13.78
C VAL A 424 -18.68 -21.11 13.21
N PHE A 425 -18.63 -21.83 12.09
CA PHE A 425 -17.38 -22.11 11.38
C PHE A 425 -17.32 -21.43 10.02
N GLY A 426 -18.14 -20.40 9.81
CA GLY A 426 -18.06 -19.45 8.70
C GLY A 426 -18.57 -19.97 7.35
N GLN A 427 -19.46 -20.96 7.34
CA GLN A 427 -20.10 -21.49 6.12
C GLN A 427 -21.59 -21.10 6.05
N GLY A 428 -22.07 -20.86 4.83
CA GLY A 428 -23.44 -20.39 4.52
C GLY A 428 -23.68 -18.89 4.77
N THR A 429 -22.83 -18.25 5.57
CA THR A 429 -22.89 -16.81 5.85
C THR A 429 -21.77 -16.09 5.10
N THR A 430 -22.07 -14.92 4.52
CA THR A 430 -21.07 -14.12 3.81
C THR A 430 -20.70 -12.86 4.58
N VAL A 431 -19.43 -12.47 4.52
CA VAL A 431 -18.86 -11.27 5.14
C VAL A 431 -17.89 -10.58 4.19
N SER A 432 -17.62 -9.30 4.40
CA SER A 432 -16.52 -8.60 3.72
C SER A 432 -15.21 -8.73 4.49
N MET A 433 -14.08 -8.53 3.82
CA MET A 433 -12.77 -8.52 4.47
C MET A 433 -12.66 -7.39 5.51
N MET A 434 -13.31 -6.24 5.26
CA MET A 434 -13.34 -5.13 6.23
C MET A 434 -14.09 -5.48 7.51
N GLN A 435 -15.20 -6.21 7.44
CA GLN A 435 -15.91 -6.68 8.65
C GLN A 435 -15.05 -7.61 9.49
N MET A 436 -14.35 -8.53 8.84
CA MET A 436 -13.44 -9.47 9.50
C MET A 436 -12.30 -8.72 10.23
N LEU A 437 -11.70 -7.71 9.58
CA LEU A 437 -10.67 -6.87 10.20
C LEU A 437 -11.23 -6.02 11.33
N GLN A 438 -12.39 -5.37 11.14
CA GLN A 438 -13.06 -4.62 12.19
C GLN A 438 -13.28 -5.50 13.43
N GLY A 439 -13.89 -6.67 13.30
CA GLY A 439 -14.04 -7.60 14.42
C GLY A 439 -12.71 -7.99 15.05
N ALA A 440 -11.67 -8.23 14.24
CA ALA A 440 -10.33 -8.60 14.73
C ALA A 440 -9.71 -7.52 15.62
N THR A 441 -10.07 -6.24 15.45
CA THR A 441 -9.62 -5.18 16.37
C THR A 441 -10.11 -5.39 17.79
N ALA A 442 -11.31 -5.95 18.01
CA ALA A 442 -11.77 -6.26 19.36
C ALA A 442 -10.92 -7.37 20.00
N ILE A 443 -10.47 -8.35 19.21
CA ILE A 443 -9.57 -9.40 19.70
C ILE A 443 -8.18 -8.83 19.99
N ALA A 444 -7.68 -7.95 19.13
CA ALA A 444 -6.34 -7.38 19.24
C ALA A 444 -6.22 -6.25 20.28
N SER A 445 -7.27 -5.45 20.47
CA SER A 445 -7.29 -4.22 21.28
C SER A 445 -8.22 -4.35 22.48
N ASP A 446 -8.03 -5.43 23.26
CA ASP A 446 -8.63 -5.66 24.58
C ASP A 446 -10.16 -5.47 24.63
N GLY A 447 -10.84 -6.05 23.63
CA GLY A 447 -12.30 -6.08 23.53
C GLY A 447 -12.91 -4.89 22.80
N THR A 448 -12.11 -3.88 22.43
CA THR A 448 -12.62 -2.67 21.78
C THR A 448 -12.51 -2.73 20.26
N MET A 449 -13.64 -2.55 19.57
CA MET A 449 -13.72 -2.57 18.11
C MET A 449 -13.44 -1.18 17.52
N LYS A 450 -12.60 -1.10 16.49
CA LYS A 450 -12.24 0.13 15.76
C LYS A 450 -12.79 0.12 14.34
N GLN A 451 -13.20 1.28 13.86
CA GLN A 451 -13.60 1.47 12.46
C GLN A 451 -12.36 1.45 11.54
N PRO A 452 -12.30 0.59 10.51
CA PRO A 452 -11.29 0.68 9.47
C PRO A 452 -11.38 2.00 8.71
N TYR A 453 -10.25 2.66 8.44
CA TYR A 453 -10.20 3.86 7.59
C TYR A 453 -8.87 3.97 6.83
N VAL A 454 -8.91 4.67 5.69
CA VAL A 454 -7.78 4.86 4.78
C VAL A 454 -7.33 6.32 4.64
N VAL A 455 -8.14 7.31 5.02
CA VAL A 455 -7.81 8.75 4.98
C VAL A 455 -7.43 9.22 6.37
N SER A 456 -6.16 9.58 6.56
CA SER A 456 -5.62 10.10 7.83
C SER A 456 -5.94 11.58 8.02
N LYS A 457 -5.74 12.42 6.99
CA LYS A 457 -6.06 13.86 7.03
C LYS A 457 -6.26 14.44 5.64
N ILE A 458 -7.01 15.54 5.59
CA ILE A 458 -7.20 16.38 4.40
C ILE A 458 -6.60 17.76 4.69
N VAL A 459 -5.79 18.28 3.79
CA VAL A 459 -5.10 19.57 3.92
C VAL A 459 -5.48 20.47 2.75
N ASP A 460 -6.02 21.64 3.06
CA ASP A 460 -6.28 22.69 2.07
C ASP A 460 -5.00 23.50 1.83
N PRO A 461 -4.36 23.40 0.64
CA PRO A 461 -3.13 24.14 0.35
C PRO A 461 -3.35 25.65 0.26
N ASN A 462 -4.58 26.10 -0.01
CA ASN A 462 -4.90 27.52 -0.19
C ASN A 462 -5.05 28.25 1.16
N THR A 463 -5.48 27.54 2.20
CA THR A 463 -5.76 28.13 3.54
C THR A 463 -4.88 27.57 4.66
N GLY A 464 -4.17 26.46 4.42
CA GLY A 464 -3.44 25.71 5.45
C GLY A 464 -4.35 24.90 6.38
N LYS A 465 -5.69 24.96 6.22
CA LYS A 465 -6.63 24.24 7.08
C LYS A 465 -6.44 22.73 6.95
N THR A 466 -6.28 22.05 8.09
CA THR A 466 -6.13 20.60 8.16
C THR A 466 -7.31 19.97 8.90
N THR A 467 -7.96 18.99 8.28
CA THR A 467 -9.00 18.13 8.89
C THR A 467 -8.40 16.75 9.11
N LYS A 468 -8.23 16.33 10.37
CA LYS A 468 -7.71 15.00 10.72
C LYS A 468 -8.85 14.03 11.00
N THR A 469 -8.75 12.82 10.47
CA THR A 469 -9.59 11.70 10.87
C THR A 469 -9.15 11.24 12.27
N LYS A 470 -10.12 10.96 13.14
CA LYS A 470 -9.86 10.42 14.47
C LYS A 470 -10.28 8.95 14.51
N PRO A 471 -9.48 8.06 15.12
CA PRO A 471 -9.89 6.69 15.39
C PRO A 471 -11.26 6.63 16.05
N LYS A 472 -12.17 5.83 15.49
CA LYS A 472 -13.54 5.69 15.99
C LYS A 472 -13.74 4.30 16.57
N VAL A 473 -14.23 4.26 17.81
CA VAL A 473 -14.69 3.02 18.46
C VAL A 473 -16.09 2.71 17.96
N THR A 474 -16.31 1.49 17.48
CA THR A 474 -17.60 1.04 16.93
C THR A 474 -18.36 0.10 17.85
N GLY A 475 -17.71 -0.43 18.89
CA GLY A 475 -18.35 -1.26 19.91
C GLY A 475 -17.32 -1.94 20.81
N SER A 476 -17.81 -2.67 21.80
CA SER A 476 -17.00 -3.52 22.68
C SER A 476 -17.67 -4.89 22.84
N PRO A 477 -17.57 -5.79 21.85
CA PRO A 477 -18.34 -7.03 21.81
C PRO A 477 -17.94 -8.06 22.88
N ILE A 478 -16.75 -7.94 23.47
CA ILE A 478 -16.20 -8.87 24.46
C ILE A 478 -15.39 -8.11 25.52
N SER A 479 -15.13 -8.75 26.65
CA SER A 479 -14.24 -8.19 27.69
C SER A 479 -12.75 -8.22 27.29
N ALA A 480 -11.94 -7.39 27.95
CA ALA A 480 -10.48 -7.41 27.79
C ALA A 480 -9.85 -8.77 28.19
N ALA A 481 -10.39 -9.41 29.25
CA ALA A 481 -9.96 -10.73 29.68
C ALA A 481 -10.26 -11.79 28.60
N THR A 482 -11.44 -11.73 28.01
CA THR A 482 -11.85 -12.59 26.90
C THR A 482 -10.95 -12.39 25.67
N ALA A 483 -10.66 -11.14 25.30
CA ALA A 483 -9.77 -10.83 24.18
C ALA A 483 -8.37 -11.44 24.41
N LYS A 484 -7.79 -11.26 25.60
CA LYS A 484 -6.50 -11.83 25.98
C LYS A 484 -6.50 -13.37 25.94
N GLN A 485 -7.53 -14.01 26.49
CA GLN A 485 -7.65 -15.48 26.47
C GLN A 485 -7.81 -16.00 25.03
N THR A 486 -8.59 -15.30 24.20
CA THR A 486 -8.74 -15.63 22.78
C THR A 486 -7.39 -15.55 22.07
N ARG A 487 -6.60 -14.48 22.29
CA ARG A 487 -5.25 -14.34 21.71
C ARG A 487 -4.32 -15.48 22.13
N GLU A 488 -4.40 -15.95 23.37
CA GLU A 488 -3.59 -17.09 23.84
C GLU A 488 -3.98 -18.40 23.16
N GLU A 489 -5.28 -18.70 23.03
CA GLU A 489 -5.71 -19.91 22.34
C GLU A 489 -5.38 -19.84 20.83
N LEU A 490 -5.45 -18.66 20.21
CA LEU A 490 -4.99 -18.45 18.83
C LEU A 490 -3.47 -18.52 18.68
N ARG A 491 -2.71 -18.20 19.71
CA ARG A 491 -1.25 -18.43 19.76
C ARG A 491 -0.95 -19.94 19.83
N ASN A 492 -1.77 -20.71 20.53
CA ASN A 492 -1.67 -22.18 20.56
C ASN A 492 -1.98 -22.80 19.19
N VAL A 493 -2.83 -22.19 18.35
CA VAL A 493 -3.02 -22.66 16.95
C VAL A 493 -1.71 -22.61 16.15
N ILE A 494 -0.80 -21.68 16.48
CA ILE A 494 0.50 -21.54 15.80
C ILE A 494 1.57 -22.42 16.45
N LYS A 495 1.67 -22.41 17.79
CA LYS A 495 2.75 -23.06 18.55
C LYS A 495 2.43 -24.47 19.04
N GLY A 496 1.16 -24.83 19.10
CA GLY A 496 0.68 -26.11 19.61
C GLY A 496 1.18 -27.28 18.78
N LYS A 497 1.34 -28.44 19.43
CA LYS A 497 1.87 -29.65 18.79
C LYS A 497 1.00 -30.15 17.64
N VAL A 498 -0.29 -29.82 17.63
CA VAL A 498 -1.24 -30.25 16.59
C VAL A 498 -1.94 -29.07 15.92
N GLY A 499 -1.41 -27.85 16.12
CA GLY A 499 -1.96 -26.62 15.58
C GLY A 499 -1.93 -26.58 14.05
N THR A 500 -3.03 -26.14 13.43
CA THR A 500 -3.13 -25.96 11.97
C THR A 500 -2.35 -24.75 11.45
N GLY A 501 -1.90 -23.85 12.34
CA GLY A 501 -1.26 -22.59 11.99
C GLY A 501 0.26 -22.59 12.02
N LYS A 502 0.93 -23.74 12.21
CA LYS A 502 2.39 -23.83 12.34
C LYS A 502 3.18 -23.17 11.20
N LEU A 503 2.66 -23.22 9.98
CA LEU A 503 3.27 -22.60 8.80
C LEU A 503 3.40 -21.07 8.91
N TYR A 504 2.69 -20.45 9.85
CA TYR A 504 2.65 -19.01 10.09
C TYR A 504 3.49 -18.57 11.29
N ALA A 505 4.30 -19.47 11.86
CA ALA A 505 5.30 -19.10 12.84
C ALA A 505 6.35 -18.19 12.20
N ILE A 506 6.71 -17.10 12.89
CA ILE A 506 7.73 -16.16 12.46
C ILE A 506 8.82 -16.11 13.53
N ASP A 507 10.06 -16.42 13.13
CA ASP A 507 11.19 -16.38 14.06
C ASP A 507 11.31 -15.00 14.72
N GLY A 508 11.44 -15.02 16.04
CA GLY A 508 11.51 -13.82 16.87
C GLY A 508 10.17 -13.14 17.16
N TYR A 509 9.05 -13.60 16.63
CA TYR A 509 7.73 -12.98 16.90
C TYR A 509 6.69 -14.01 17.31
N ASP A 510 5.99 -13.73 18.41
CA ASP A 510 4.82 -14.53 18.80
C ASP A 510 3.62 -14.10 17.96
N ILE A 511 3.06 -15.03 17.21
CA ILE A 511 1.89 -14.80 16.35
C ILE A 511 0.66 -15.46 16.97
N ALA A 512 -0.45 -14.75 16.99
CA ALA A 512 -1.78 -15.33 17.24
C ALA A 512 -2.57 -15.27 15.94
N GLY A 513 -3.20 -16.38 15.53
CA GLY A 513 -3.95 -16.36 14.29
C GLY A 513 -4.76 -17.61 14.02
N LYS A 514 -5.52 -17.57 12.93
CA LYS A 514 -6.40 -18.66 12.52
C LYS A 514 -6.34 -18.86 11.01
N THR A 515 -6.11 -20.11 10.61
CA THR A 515 -6.25 -20.57 9.22
C THR A 515 -7.72 -20.75 8.86
N GLY A 516 -8.03 -20.45 7.61
CA GLY A 516 -9.31 -20.70 6.96
C GLY A 516 -9.15 -21.54 5.70
N THR A 517 -10.07 -22.48 5.55
CA THR A 517 -10.34 -23.18 4.28
C THR A 517 -11.85 -23.14 4.13
N SER A 518 -12.32 -22.39 3.15
CA SER A 518 -13.76 -22.19 2.89
C SER A 518 -14.14 -22.86 1.58
N GLN A 519 -15.24 -23.60 1.60
CA GLN A 519 -15.79 -24.22 0.39
C GLN A 519 -16.48 -23.16 -0.46
N ILE A 520 -16.40 -23.30 -1.78
CA ILE A 520 -17.01 -22.36 -2.71
C ILE A 520 -18.37 -22.92 -3.14
N PRO A 521 -19.48 -22.18 -3.03
CA PRO A 521 -20.78 -22.62 -3.55
C PRO A 521 -20.69 -22.97 -5.05
N ASN A 522 -21.31 -24.08 -5.45
CA ASN A 522 -21.30 -24.49 -6.85
C ASN A 522 -22.15 -23.52 -7.68
N PRO A 523 -21.59 -22.80 -8.67
CA PRO A 523 -22.36 -21.83 -9.45
C PRO A 523 -23.42 -22.48 -10.35
N ASN A 524 -23.32 -23.79 -10.62
CA ASN A 524 -24.15 -24.51 -11.59
C ASN A 524 -25.17 -25.46 -10.93
N GLY A 525 -25.39 -25.40 -9.61
CA GLY A 525 -26.31 -26.29 -8.92
C GLY A 525 -26.31 -26.13 -7.39
N GLY A 526 -26.85 -27.11 -6.68
CA GLY A 526 -26.79 -27.16 -5.22
C GLY A 526 -25.42 -27.63 -4.70
N GLY A 527 -25.10 -27.27 -3.46
CA GLY A 527 -23.89 -27.73 -2.78
C GLY A 527 -22.65 -26.88 -3.07
N TYR A 528 -21.47 -27.45 -2.78
CA TYR A 528 -20.17 -26.79 -2.93
C TYR A 528 -19.33 -27.44 -4.02
N MET A 529 -18.39 -26.68 -4.58
CA MET A 529 -17.39 -27.19 -5.51
C MET A 529 -16.49 -28.24 -4.83
N THR A 530 -16.00 -29.19 -5.62
CA THR A 530 -15.12 -30.29 -5.18
C THR A 530 -13.78 -30.26 -5.92
N GLY A 531 -12.73 -30.84 -5.36
CA GLY A 531 -11.38 -30.89 -5.93
C GLY A 531 -10.39 -29.96 -5.23
N ASP A 532 -9.11 -30.32 -5.27
CA ASP A 532 -8.06 -29.82 -4.37
C ASP A 532 -7.86 -28.29 -4.40
N ASN A 533 -8.20 -27.66 -5.53
CA ASN A 533 -8.04 -26.22 -5.73
C ASN A 533 -9.34 -25.42 -5.52
N ASN A 534 -10.49 -26.05 -5.23
CA ASN A 534 -11.79 -25.37 -5.23
C ASN A 534 -12.19 -24.80 -3.86
N TYR A 535 -11.29 -24.00 -3.28
CA TYR A 535 -11.45 -23.39 -1.97
C TYR A 535 -10.98 -21.93 -1.94
N ILE A 536 -11.42 -21.21 -0.91
CA ILE A 536 -10.76 -19.98 -0.46
C ILE A 536 -9.84 -20.37 0.70
N PHE A 537 -8.53 -20.24 0.49
CA PHE A 537 -7.54 -20.38 1.56
C PHE A 537 -7.29 -19.02 2.18
N SER A 538 -7.22 -18.97 3.50
CA SER A 538 -7.04 -17.70 4.20
C SER A 538 -6.30 -17.84 5.51
N PHE A 539 -5.73 -16.73 5.96
CA PHE A 539 -5.13 -16.63 7.28
C PHE A 539 -5.28 -15.22 7.84
N MET A 540 -5.89 -15.12 9.01
CA MET A 540 -5.90 -13.91 9.81
C MET A 540 -4.93 -14.09 10.97
N GLY A 541 -3.95 -13.20 11.04
CA GLY A 541 -2.95 -13.22 12.09
C GLY A 541 -2.72 -11.84 12.67
N MET A 542 -2.28 -11.81 13.93
CA MET A 542 -1.97 -10.61 14.67
C MET A 542 -0.66 -10.80 15.44
N ALA A 543 0.14 -9.74 15.49
CA ALA A 543 1.48 -9.79 16.04
C ALA A 543 1.90 -8.45 16.69
N PRO A 544 2.66 -8.49 17.80
CA PRO A 544 2.91 -9.65 18.65
C PRO A 544 1.63 -10.19 19.32
N ALA A 545 1.55 -11.49 19.62
CA ALA A 545 0.32 -12.13 20.12
C ALA A 545 -0.22 -11.51 21.43
N LYS A 546 0.67 -11.05 22.32
CA LYS A 546 0.30 -10.52 23.64
C LYS A 546 -0.33 -9.12 23.56
N ASP A 547 0.29 -8.24 22.78
CA ASP A 547 -0.12 -6.86 22.51
C ASP A 547 0.05 -6.59 21.01
N PRO A 548 -0.95 -6.94 20.18
CA PRO A 548 -0.82 -6.82 18.74
C PRO A 548 -0.72 -5.37 18.26
N GLU A 549 0.33 -5.10 17.50
CA GLU A 549 0.55 -3.84 16.81
C GLU A 549 0.04 -3.89 15.36
N LEU A 550 -0.01 -5.10 14.78
CA LEU A 550 -0.50 -5.35 13.43
C LEU A 550 -1.49 -6.50 13.43
N VAL A 551 -2.57 -6.33 12.67
CA VAL A 551 -3.44 -7.41 12.20
C VAL A 551 -3.31 -7.47 10.69
N MET A 552 -3.07 -8.67 10.15
CA MET A 552 -3.06 -8.91 8.72
C MET A 552 -4.04 -10.02 8.38
N TYR A 553 -4.81 -9.81 7.31
CA TYR A 553 -5.71 -10.82 6.77
C TYR A 553 -5.44 -11.05 5.29
N VAL A 554 -5.21 -12.31 4.93
CA VAL A 554 -4.91 -12.76 3.57
C VAL A 554 -5.96 -13.77 3.13
N THR A 555 -6.42 -13.66 1.89
CA THR A 555 -7.27 -14.66 1.23
C THR A 555 -6.75 -14.95 -0.17
N MET A 556 -6.86 -16.20 -0.59
CA MET A 556 -6.44 -16.70 -1.90
C MET A 556 -7.53 -17.64 -2.44
N LEU A 557 -8.19 -17.23 -3.51
CA LEU A 557 -9.26 -17.98 -4.15
C LEU A 557 -8.71 -18.85 -5.27
N GLN A 558 -8.95 -20.15 -5.19
CA GLN A 558 -8.64 -21.13 -6.22
C GLN A 558 -7.21 -21.05 -6.81
N PRO A 559 -6.16 -21.18 -5.98
CA PRO A 559 -4.79 -21.28 -6.46
C PRO A 559 -4.54 -22.57 -7.24
N GLN A 560 -3.62 -22.52 -8.20
CA GLN A 560 -3.03 -23.67 -8.87
C GLN A 560 -1.90 -24.21 -8.00
N LEU A 561 -2.18 -25.23 -7.21
CA LEU A 561 -1.22 -25.80 -6.27
C LEU A 561 -0.41 -26.93 -6.92
N PRO A 562 0.94 -26.87 -6.90
CA PRO A 562 1.79 -27.99 -7.26
C PRO A 562 1.59 -29.18 -6.29
N THR A 563 1.90 -30.39 -6.76
CA THR A 563 1.85 -31.61 -5.94
C THR A 563 2.63 -31.44 -4.63
N GLY A 564 1.99 -31.77 -3.50
CA GLY A 564 2.58 -31.66 -2.16
C GLY A 564 2.54 -30.26 -1.53
N VAL A 565 2.07 -29.24 -2.25
CA VAL A 565 1.91 -27.88 -1.71
C VAL A 565 0.45 -27.66 -1.28
N THR A 566 0.25 -27.30 -0.02
CA THR A 566 -1.08 -26.98 0.50
C THR A 566 -1.43 -25.51 0.26
N GLY A 567 -2.72 -25.17 0.18
CA GLY A 567 -3.16 -23.77 0.10
C GLY A 567 -2.74 -22.95 1.34
N GLY A 568 -2.63 -23.59 2.50
CA GLY A 568 -2.06 -22.97 3.70
C GLY A 568 -0.59 -22.56 3.54
N LYS A 569 0.21 -23.35 2.81
CA LYS A 569 1.60 -23.00 2.47
C LYS A 569 1.66 -21.83 1.49
N ALA A 570 0.80 -21.82 0.47
CA ALA A 570 0.74 -20.71 -0.49
C ALA A 570 0.38 -19.37 0.19
N VAL A 571 -0.57 -19.38 1.13
CA VAL A 571 -0.96 -18.17 1.90
C VAL A 571 0.13 -17.74 2.89
N SER A 572 0.90 -18.68 3.47
CA SER A 572 2.00 -18.31 4.39
C SER A 572 3.18 -17.65 3.69
N GLU A 573 3.39 -17.93 2.39
CA GLU A 573 4.34 -17.22 1.54
C GLU A 573 3.95 -15.74 1.32
N ILE A 574 2.70 -15.35 1.61
CA ILE A 574 2.27 -13.94 1.69
C ILE A 574 2.42 -13.40 3.10
N PHE A 575 1.77 -14.05 4.07
CA PHE A 575 1.65 -13.51 5.43
C PHE A 575 3.02 -13.34 6.12
N ASN A 576 3.86 -14.37 6.09
CA ASN A 576 5.11 -14.38 6.87
C ASN A 576 6.09 -13.26 6.47
N PRO A 577 6.47 -13.09 5.19
CA PRO A 577 7.41 -12.04 4.81
C PRO A 577 6.83 -10.63 5.04
N VAL A 578 5.56 -10.41 4.72
CA VAL A 578 4.92 -9.09 4.91
C VAL A 578 4.85 -8.74 6.40
N MET A 579 4.35 -9.66 7.24
CA MET A 579 4.26 -9.44 8.69
C MET A 579 5.66 -9.23 9.30
N LYS A 580 6.63 -10.11 9.00
CA LYS A 580 7.99 -10.02 9.55
C LYS A 580 8.67 -8.69 9.18
N ASN A 581 8.66 -8.33 7.90
CA ASN A 581 9.31 -7.10 7.42
C ASN A 581 8.62 -5.85 7.98
N SER A 582 7.28 -5.88 8.13
CA SER A 582 6.53 -4.78 8.73
C SER A 582 6.87 -4.60 10.21
N LEU A 583 6.90 -5.68 11.00
CA LEU A 583 7.28 -5.63 12.42
C LEU A 583 8.70 -5.11 12.62
N GLN A 584 9.65 -5.59 11.81
CA GLN A 584 11.04 -5.14 11.85
C GLN A 584 11.18 -3.67 11.47
N TYR A 585 10.49 -3.24 10.41
CA TYR A 585 10.50 -1.85 9.96
C TYR A 585 9.90 -0.89 10.99
N LEU A 586 8.84 -1.29 11.68
CA LEU A 586 8.23 -0.52 12.77
C LEU A 586 9.04 -0.57 14.07
N ASN A 587 10.18 -1.26 14.09
CA ASN A 587 11.02 -1.49 15.28
C ASN A 587 10.24 -2.14 16.44
N ILE A 588 9.26 -2.99 16.12
CA ILE A 588 8.50 -3.73 17.13
C ILE A 588 9.41 -4.81 17.69
N LYS A 589 9.58 -4.80 19.02
CA LYS A 589 10.50 -5.69 19.73
C LYS A 589 10.20 -7.15 19.43
N SER A 590 11.24 -7.88 19.04
CA SER A 590 11.21 -9.33 18.91
C SER A 590 11.14 -9.97 20.30
N ALA A 591 10.38 -11.04 20.46
CA ALA A 591 10.32 -11.83 21.67
C ALA A 591 11.70 -12.40 22.10
N ASP A 592 12.69 -12.45 21.19
CA ASP A 592 14.06 -12.87 21.52
C ASP A 592 14.91 -11.76 22.15
N THR A 593 14.50 -10.48 22.10
CA THR A 593 15.18 -9.43 22.88
C THR A 593 15.03 -9.62 24.39
N ASP A 594 14.00 -10.35 24.84
CA ASP A 594 13.82 -10.73 26.24
C ASP A 594 14.71 -11.92 26.68
N LYS A 595 15.47 -12.55 25.77
CA LYS A 595 16.38 -13.68 26.08
C LYS A 595 17.84 -13.27 26.28
N LEU A 596 18.19 -11.99 26.15
CA LEU A 596 19.54 -11.52 26.42
C LEU A 596 19.84 -11.56 27.93
N LYS A 597 20.34 -12.71 28.41
CA LYS A 597 20.74 -12.88 29.81
C LYS A 597 21.96 -12.03 30.10
N THR A 598 21.85 -11.19 31.12
CA THR A 598 22.95 -10.39 31.64
C THR A 598 23.64 -11.14 32.79
N VAL A 599 24.95 -10.99 32.88
CA VAL A 599 25.83 -11.57 33.89
C VAL A 599 26.64 -10.44 34.50
N GLU A 600 26.75 -10.43 35.82
CA GLU A 600 27.60 -9.48 36.55
C GLU A 600 29.06 -9.96 36.52
N VAL A 601 29.97 -9.07 36.13
CA VAL A 601 31.40 -9.38 35.97
C VAL A 601 32.03 -9.62 37.35
N PRO A 602 32.62 -10.80 37.63
CA PRO A 602 33.23 -11.09 38.91
C PRO A 602 34.64 -10.49 39.01
N THR A 603 35.19 -10.43 40.22
CA THR A 603 36.59 -10.03 40.44
C THR A 603 37.56 -11.12 40.00
N MET A 604 38.50 -10.74 39.13
CA MET A 604 39.56 -11.60 38.59
C MET A 604 40.94 -11.21 39.11
N ALA A 605 41.09 -10.01 39.68
CA ALA A 605 42.37 -9.53 40.21
C ALA A 605 42.94 -10.50 41.27
N GLY A 606 44.23 -10.80 41.17
CA GLY A 606 44.96 -11.69 42.07
C GLY A 606 44.81 -13.19 41.77
N LYS A 607 43.90 -13.60 40.89
CA LYS A 607 43.74 -15.00 40.44
C LYS A 607 44.78 -15.36 39.38
N THR A 608 45.04 -16.66 39.21
CA THR A 608 45.82 -17.16 38.06
C THR A 608 44.99 -17.09 36.77
N PRO A 609 45.61 -16.93 35.59
CA PRO A 609 44.90 -16.93 34.31
C PRO A 609 43.99 -18.14 34.11
N GLU A 610 44.43 -19.33 34.51
CA GLU A 610 43.67 -20.59 34.38
C GLU A 610 42.43 -20.59 35.26
N ALA A 611 42.55 -20.12 36.51
CA ALA A 611 41.43 -20.03 37.43
C ALA A 611 40.40 -18.99 36.97
N ALA A 612 40.87 -17.83 36.50
CA ALA A 612 40.02 -16.76 35.97
C ALA A 612 39.26 -17.19 34.71
N LYS A 613 39.94 -17.89 33.78
CA LYS A 613 39.29 -18.46 32.58
C LYS A 613 38.15 -19.40 32.94
N LYS A 614 38.40 -20.36 33.83
CA LYS A 614 37.40 -21.35 34.25
C LYS A 614 36.18 -20.71 34.90
N GLU A 615 36.36 -19.68 35.72
CA GLU A 615 35.26 -18.98 36.38
C GLU A 615 34.41 -18.15 35.40
N LEU A 616 35.06 -17.46 34.45
CA LEU A 616 34.38 -16.68 33.43
C LEU A 616 33.62 -17.58 32.45
N GLU A 617 34.23 -18.69 32.02
CA GLU A 617 33.57 -19.70 31.16
C GLU A 617 32.39 -20.36 31.85
N ALA A 618 32.48 -20.65 33.16
CA ALA A 618 31.35 -21.17 33.95
C ALA A 618 30.17 -20.19 34.00
N LYS A 619 30.45 -18.89 33.86
CA LYS A 619 29.45 -17.81 33.73
C LYS A 619 29.11 -17.48 32.28
N LYS A 620 29.57 -18.29 31.32
CA LYS A 620 29.38 -18.13 29.87
C LYS A 620 29.91 -16.80 29.32
N LEU A 621 30.96 -16.27 29.93
CA LEU A 621 31.73 -15.14 29.41
C LEU A 621 32.95 -15.67 28.65
N VAL A 622 33.49 -14.87 27.74
CA VAL A 622 34.64 -15.25 26.91
C VAL A 622 35.92 -14.62 27.49
N PRO A 623 36.74 -15.35 28.24
CA PRO A 623 37.95 -14.80 28.82
C PRO A 623 39.04 -14.62 27.76
N VAL A 624 39.72 -13.46 27.76
CA VAL A 624 40.91 -13.24 26.95
C VAL A 624 42.04 -12.73 27.82
N VAL A 625 43.18 -13.40 27.79
CA VAL A 625 44.34 -13.03 28.61
C VAL A 625 45.36 -12.27 27.77
N ILE A 626 45.82 -11.15 28.31
CA ILE A 626 46.90 -10.31 27.80
C ILE A 626 48.08 -10.43 28.75
N GLY A 627 49.21 -10.85 28.19
CA GLY A 627 50.49 -10.98 28.88
C GLY A 627 50.82 -12.39 29.35
N ASN A 628 52.01 -12.51 29.94
CA ASN A 628 52.65 -13.79 30.26
C ASN A 628 52.84 -14.04 31.77
N GLY A 629 52.24 -13.23 32.64
CA GLY A 629 52.37 -13.34 34.10
C GLY A 629 51.50 -14.41 34.75
N LYS A 630 51.78 -14.66 36.03
CA LYS A 630 51.09 -15.70 36.81
C LYS A 630 49.83 -15.21 37.51
N LYS A 631 49.63 -13.90 37.63
CA LYS A 631 48.46 -13.27 38.27
C LYS A 631 47.83 -12.21 37.40
N ILE A 632 46.49 -12.16 37.43
CA ILE A 632 45.71 -11.07 36.82
C ILE A 632 45.85 -9.80 37.66
N VAL A 633 46.22 -8.69 37.04
CA VAL A 633 46.36 -7.37 37.68
C VAL A 633 45.21 -6.43 37.33
N GLN A 634 44.61 -6.56 36.14
CA GLN A 634 43.49 -5.74 35.70
C GLN A 634 42.52 -6.56 34.85
N GLN A 635 41.29 -6.06 34.74
CA GLN A 635 40.26 -6.61 33.87
C GLN A 635 39.43 -5.50 33.24
N LEU A 636 38.88 -5.77 32.05
CA LEU A 636 37.81 -5.00 31.45
C LEU A 636 36.77 -5.96 30.86
N PRO A 637 35.47 -5.77 31.12
CA PRO A 637 34.86 -4.70 31.93
C PRO A 637 35.15 -4.78 33.43
N GLN A 638 34.87 -3.71 34.18
CA GLN A 638 35.17 -3.64 35.62
C GLN A 638 34.26 -4.55 36.44
N VAL A 639 34.67 -4.84 37.67
CA VAL A 639 33.91 -5.67 38.62
C VAL A 639 32.54 -5.04 38.88
N GLY A 640 31.48 -5.84 38.85
CA GLY A 640 30.10 -5.39 39.08
C GLY A 640 29.37 -4.84 37.85
N GLU A 641 30.07 -4.66 36.72
CA GLU A 641 29.39 -4.30 35.46
C GLU A 641 28.50 -5.45 34.97
N LYS A 642 27.33 -5.11 34.41
CA LYS A 642 26.41 -6.08 33.82
C LYS A 642 26.65 -6.18 32.32
N ILE A 643 27.07 -7.35 31.87
CA ILE A 643 27.34 -7.66 30.46
C ILE A 643 26.51 -8.83 29.95
N LEU A 644 26.37 -8.97 28.63
CA LEU A 644 25.62 -10.08 28.04
C LEU A 644 26.41 -11.39 28.11
N GLU A 645 25.72 -12.53 28.29
CA GLU A 645 26.31 -13.85 28.04
C GLU A 645 27.00 -13.87 26.66
N GLY A 646 28.22 -14.42 26.58
CA GLY A 646 29.03 -14.46 25.36
C GLY A 646 29.92 -13.22 25.11
N GLN A 647 29.83 -12.16 25.92
CA GLN A 647 30.74 -11.02 25.81
C GLN A 647 32.14 -11.33 26.37
N ARG A 648 33.15 -10.67 25.80
CA ARG A 648 34.56 -10.83 26.18
C ARG A 648 34.90 -10.04 27.44
N VAL A 649 35.65 -10.70 28.32
CA VAL A 649 36.34 -10.09 29.46
C VAL A 649 37.84 -10.18 29.21
N ILE A 650 38.46 -9.03 29.02
CA ILE A 650 39.89 -8.89 28.79
C ILE A 650 40.58 -8.85 30.15
N LEU A 651 41.55 -9.73 30.35
CA LEU A 651 42.30 -9.91 31.59
C LEU A 651 43.77 -9.58 31.32
N MET A 652 44.34 -8.63 32.06
CA MET A 652 45.75 -8.32 31.96
C MET A 652 46.51 -9.01 33.10
N THR A 653 47.61 -9.68 32.77
CA THR A 653 48.52 -10.30 33.74
C THR A 653 49.64 -9.34 34.15
N GLU A 654 50.32 -9.66 35.24
CA GLU A 654 51.65 -9.09 35.55
C GLU A 654 52.67 -9.44 34.45
N GLY A 655 53.79 -8.71 34.34
CA GLY A 655 54.83 -8.99 33.34
C GLY A 655 54.58 -8.35 31.97
N ASP A 656 55.14 -8.95 30.92
CA ASP A 656 55.10 -8.38 29.57
C ASP A 656 53.70 -8.53 28.98
N MET A 657 53.13 -7.44 28.47
CA MET A 657 51.85 -7.46 27.77
C MET A 657 52.02 -8.11 26.39
N THR A 658 51.13 -9.03 26.02
CA THR A 658 51.15 -9.69 24.71
C THR A 658 49.86 -9.45 23.96
N ILE A 659 49.95 -9.13 22.67
CA ILE A 659 48.76 -8.87 21.85
C ILE A 659 47.96 -10.18 21.62
N PRO A 660 46.64 -10.21 21.84
CA PRO A 660 45.83 -11.39 21.55
C PRO A 660 45.59 -11.56 20.04
N ASP A 661 45.09 -12.73 19.65
CA ASP A 661 44.46 -12.90 18.33
C ASP A 661 43.07 -12.25 18.37
N MET A 662 42.94 -11.12 17.68
CA MET A 662 41.71 -10.34 17.61
C MET A 662 40.93 -10.59 16.33
N LYS A 663 41.28 -11.61 15.53
CA LYS A 663 40.52 -11.95 14.32
C LYS A 663 39.03 -12.13 14.65
N ASP A 664 38.17 -11.55 13.81
CA ASP A 664 36.70 -11.56 13.95
C ASP A 664 36.16 -10.83 15.19
N TRP A 665 36.99 -10.11 15.95
CA TRP A 665 36.52 -9.32 17.09
C TRP A 665 35.78 -8.07 16.64
N ALA A 666 34.78 -7.66 17.42
CA ALA A 666 34.12 -6.38 17.22
C ALA A 666 35.02 -5.22 17.66
N LYS A 667 34.88 -4.05 17.01
CA LYS A 667 35.62 -2.83 17.35
C LYS A 667 35.66 -2.53 18.86
N ASN A 668 34.56 -2.70 19.58
CA ASN A 668 34.50 -2.43 21.02
C ASN A 668 35.42 -3.34 21.83
N ASP A 669 35.57 -4.62 21.47
CA ASP A 669 36.47 -5.54 22.18
C ASP A 669 37.93 -5.18 21.90
N VAL A 670 38.26 -4.71 20.69
CA VAL A 670 39.59 -4.19 20.34
C VAL A 670 39.94 -2.95 21.16
N LEU A 671 38.97 -2.04 21.35
CA LEU A 671 39.19 -0.83 22.14
C LEU A 671 39.44 -1.15 23.61
N LYS A 672 38.80 -2.17 24.19
CA LYS A 672 39.11 -2.63 25.56
C LYS A 672 40.57 -3.08 25.70
N VAL A 673 41.13 -3.74 24.69
CA VAL A 673 42.55 -4.15 24.68
C VAL A 673 43.45 -2.92 24.65
N SER A 674 43.15 -1.94 23.80
CA SER A 674 43.90 -0.69 23.73
C SER A 674 43.84 0.09 25.05
N GLU A 675 42.66 0.12 25.67
CA GLU A 675 42.41 0.81 26.95
C GLU A 675 43.15 0.14 28.11
N ILE A 676 42.98 -1.17 28.29
CA ILE A 676 43.59 -1.90 29.43
C ILE A 676 45.12 -1.94 29.34
N THR A 677 45.68 -1.94 28.13
CA THR A 677 47.13 -1.96 27.92
C THR A 677 47.75 -0.56 27.89
N GLY A 678 46.94 0.49 27.76
CA GLY A 678 47.41 1.86 27.58
C GLY A 678 48.07 2.14 26.22
N VAL A 679 48.13 1.17 25.31
CA VAL A 679 48.76 1.32 23.98
C VAL A 679 47.71 1.75 22.95
N PRO A 680 47.86 2.91 22.28
CA PRO A 680 46.86 3.41 21.35
C PRO A 680 46.86 2.62 20.03
N PHE A 681 45.70 2.13 19.62
CA PHE A 681 45.53 1.40 18.35
C PHE A 681 45.02 2.33 17.24
N LYS A 682 45.64 2.26 16.06
CA LYS A 682 45.14 2.92 14.85
C LYS A 682 44.14 2.01 14.15
N VAL A 683 42.85 2.32 14.31
CA VAL A 683 41.75 1.53 13.76
C VAL A 683 41.21 2.16 12.47
N THR A 684 41.19 1.41 11.37
CA THR A 684 40.64 1.85 10.09
C THR A 684 39.46 0.95 9.67
N GLY A 685 38.36 1.56 9.21
CA GLY A 685 37.15 0.83 8.80
C GLY A 685 36.09 0.71 9.91
N ASN A 686 35.04 -0.08 9.65
CA ASN A 686 33.93 -0.35 10.57
C ASN A 686 33.54 -1.83 10.53
N GLY A 687 33.10 -2.39 11.66
CA GLY A 687 32.68 -3.79 11.79
C GLY A 687 33.63 -4.60 12.67
N TYR A 688 34.16 -5.68 12.11
CA TYR A 688 34.96 -6.68 12.81
C TYR A 688 36.39 -6.73 12.26
N VAL A 689 37.35 -7.18 13.06
CA VAL A 689 38.76 -7.25 12.69
C VAL A 689 38.98 -8.22 11.52
N LEU A 690 39.42 -7.66 10.40
CA LEU A 690 39.91 -8.40 9.24
C LEU A 690 41.40 -8.73 9.39
N LYS A 691 42.19 -7.75 9.86
CA LYS A 691 43.65 -7.88 9.97
C LYS A 691 44.19 -7.05 11.13
N GLN A 692 45.22 -7.56 11.80
CA GLN A 692 46.03 -6.85 12.79
C GLN A 692 47.49 -6.80 12.34
N SER A 693 48.19 -5.68 12.62
CA SER A 693 49.58 -5.50 12.17
C SER A 693 50.61 -6.33 12.93
N LEU A 694 50.33 -6.68 14.19
CA LEU A 694 51.19 -7.53 15.02
C LEU A 694 50.58 -8.92 15.16
N SER A 695 51.39 -9.97 15.01
CA SER A 695 50.95 -11.35 15.24
C SER A 695 50.61 -11.58 16.72
N ALA A 696 49.60 -12.44 16.97
CA ALA A 696 49.24 -12.85 18.32
C ALA A 696 50.46 -13.37 19.11
N GLY A 697 50.55 -13.00 20.39
CA GLY A 697 51.68 -13.32 21.27
C GLY A 697 52.85 -12.34 21.22
N SER A 698 52.87 -11.39 20.28
CA SER A 698 53.91 -10.35 20.24
C SER A 698 53.85 -9.44 21.47
N VAL A 699 55.02 -9.07 22.00
CA VAL A 699 55.12 -8.14 23.14
C VAL A 699 54.65 -6.75 22.73
N LEU A 700 53.83 -6.15 23.60
CA LEU A 700 53.19 -4.85 23.43
C LEU A 700 53.81 -3.87 24.43
N ASN A 701 54.27 -2.72 23.94
CA ASN A 701 54.82 -1.63 24.75
C ASN A 701 54.40 -0.27 24.19
N ASP A 702 54.73 0.81 24.88
CA ASP A 702 54.33 2.17 24.52
C ASP A 702 54.85 2.65 23.14
N LYS A 703 55.82 1.95 22.56
CA LYS A 703 56.35 2.22 21.21
C LYS A 703 55.74 1.32 20.14
N SER A 704 54.91 0.34 20.50
CA SER A 704 54.27 -0.57 19.55
C SER A 704 53.24 0.17 18.70
N ASN A 705 53.46 0.20 17.38
CA ASN A 705 52.51 0.76 16.43
C ASN A 705 51.51 -0.31 15.95
N VAL A 706 50.35 -0.39 16.62
CA VAL A 706 49.30 -1.37 16.30
C VAL A 706 48.28 -0.76 15.34
N ILE A 707 48.12 -1.38 14.16
CA ILE A 707 47.13 -1.02 13.15
C ILE A 707 46.12 -2.16 13.06
N ILE A 708 44.84 -1.81 13.19
CA ILE A 708 43.71 -2.75 13.10
C ILE A 708 42.83 -2.35 11.93
N GLU A 709 42.65 -3.26 10.99
CA GLU A 709 41.77 -3.10 9.84
C GLU A 709 40.44 -3.81 10.10
N LEU A 710 39.34 -3.07 10.00
CA LEU A 710 37.99 -3.56 10.20
C LEU A 710 37.22 -3.66 8.88
N ALA A 711 36.39 -4.69 8.76
CA ALA A 711 35.47 -4.86 7.65
C ALA A 711 34.07 -5.32 8.13
N THR A 712 33.07 -5.14 7.27
CA THR A 712 31.72 -5.68 7.49
C THR A 712 31.73 -7.21 7.34
N PRO A 713 30.81 -7.95 8.00
CA PRO A 713 30.81 -9.42 8.03
C PRO A 713 30.90 -10.11 6.66
N ASP A 714 30.27 -9.52 5.64
CA ASP A 714 30.26 -10.01 4.25
C ASP A 714 31.64 -10.03 3.58
N LYS A 715 32.60 -9.25 4.11
CA LYS A 715 33.95 -9.12 3.56
C LYS A 715 34.99 -9.93 4.32
N ILE A 716 34.61 -10.63 5.38
CA ILE A 716 35.54 -11.40 6.22
C ILE A 716 35.43 -12.90 5.87
N PRO A 717 36.51 -13.51 5.34
CA PRO A 717 36.50 -14.93 4.99
C PRO A 717 36.22 -15.82 6.21
N ASN A 718 35.18 -16.65 6.13
CA ASN A 718 34.75 -17.60 7.17
C ASN A 718 34.35 -16.97 8.52
N PHE A 719 33.87 -15.73 8.50
CA PHE A 719 33.33 -15.05 9.68
C PHE A 719 32.33 -15.93 10.46
N ASN A 720 32.64 -16.23 11.72
CA ASN A 720 31.82 -17.06 12.63
C ASN A 720 31.43 -18.47 12.12
N LYS A 721 32.24 -19.13 11.27
CA LYS A 721 32.00 -20.55 10.97
C LYS A 721 32.52 -21.45 12.10
N VAL A 722 31.60 -22.17 12.75
CA VAL A 722 31.92 -23.28 13.67
C VAL A 722 32.71 -24.36 12.92
N PRO A 723 33.75 -25.00 13.50
CA PRO A 723 34.43 -26.12 12.87
C PRO A 723 33.44 -27.26 12.66
N VAL A 724 33.24 -27.68 11.41
CA VAL A 724 32.41 -28.85 11.07
C VAL A 724 33.12 -30.09 11.59
N VAL A 725 32.63 -30.66 12.69
CA VAL A 725 32.92 -32.04 13.05
C VAL A 725 32.15 -32.92 12.08
N THR A 726 32.85 -33.47 11.10
CA THR A 726 32.33 -34.56 10.26
C THR A 726 32.15 -35.79 11.16
N LYS A 727 30.89 -36.18 11.40
CA LYS A 727 30.55 -37.54 11.83
C LYS A 727 29.89 -38.25 10.64
N ASP A 728 30.42 -39.44 10.38
CA ASP A 728 30.00 -40.37 9.36
C ASP A 728 28.54 -40.82 9.49
N LYS A 729 28.04 -41.29 8.34
CA LYS A 729 26.80 -42.03 8.08
C LYS A 729 26.49 -43.06 9.16
N ASP A 730 25.24 -43.09 9.66
CA ASP A 730 24.18 -44.06 9.32
C ASP A 730 23.05 -43.92 10.35
N ASP A 731 21.83 -43.68 9.88
CA ASP A 731 20.58 -44.28 10.36
C ASP A 731 19.39 -43.53 9.74
N SER A 732 18.94 -44.08 8.62
CA SER A 732 17.64 -43.80 8.05
C SER A 732 16.57 -44.54 8.84
N THR A 733 15.77 -43.82 9.64
CA THR A 733 14.43 -44.30 10.01
C THR A 733 13.39 -43.39 9.38
N ASP A 734 12.81 -43.96 8.34
CA ASP A 734 11.68 -43.51 7.54
C ASP A 734 10.45 -43.22 8.42
N THR A 735 9.90 -42.01 8.30
CA THR A 735 8.55 -41.66 8.80
C THR A 735 7.84 -40.82 7.74
N SER A 736 7.54 -41.45 6.61
CA SER A 736 6.52 -41.00 5.68
C SER A 736 5.14 -41.04 6.36
N VAL A 737 4.56 -39.88 6.65
CA VAL A 737 3.13 -39.77 6.97
C VAL A 737 2.38 -39.63 5.64
N GLU A 738 1.75 -40.72 5.22
CA GLU A 738 0.83 -40.76 4.08
C GLU A 738 -0.46 -39.99 4.42
N GLU A 739 -0.58 -38.76 3.93
CA GLU A 739 -1.87 -38.06 3.74
C GLU A 739 -2.21 -38.05 2.25
N ALA A 740 -2.43 -39.23 1.65
CA ALA A 740 -2.92 -39.36 0.27
C ALA A 740 -3.56 -40.72 -0.01
N ALA A 741 -4.49 -41.18 0.82
CA ALA A 741 -5.30 -42.37 0.52
C ALA A 741 -6.70 -42.26 1.12
N GLY A 742 -7.56 -41.47 0.47
CA GLY A 742 -8.95 -41.35 0.91
C GLY A 742 -9.93 -40.78 -0.12
N LEU A 743 -9.53 -40.64 -1.40
CA LEU A 743 -10.35 -39.96 -2.41
C LEU A 743 -11.13 -40.91 -3.35
N ASN A 744 -11.12 -42.23 -3.15
CA ASN A 744 -11.67 -43.18 -4.13
C ASN A 744 -12.55 -44.32 -3.58
N ALA A 745 -13.18 -44.16 -2.42
CA ALA A 745 -14.23 -45.10 -2.00
C ALA A 745 -15.42 -44.38 -1.39
N LEU A 746 -16.61 -44.72 -1.90
CA LEU A 746 -17.95 -44.34 -1.43
C LEU A 746 -18.59 -43.14 -2.14
N LEU A 747 -18.82 -43.30 -3.44
CA LEU A 747 -20.01 -42.77 -4.10
C LEU A 747 -20.88 -43.95 -4.54
N ASN A 748 -21.62 -44.48 -3.56
CA ASN A 748 -22.99 -45.01 -3.70
C ASN A 748 -23.73 -44.64 -2.40
#